data_AF-A0A166VTU1-F1
#
_entry.id   AF-A0A166VTU1-F1
#
_cell.length_a   1.000
_cell.length_b   1.000
_cell.length_c   1.000
_cell.angle_alpha   90.00
_cell.angle_beta   90.00
_cell.angle_gamma   90.00
#
_symmetry.space_group_name_H-M   'P 1'
#
loop_
_entity.id
_entity.type
_entity.pdbx_description
1 polymer ?
#
loop_
_entity_poly.entity_id
_entity_poly.type
_entity_poly.pdbx_seq_one_letter_code
_entity_poly.pdbx_strand_id
1 'polypeptide(L)'
;MARLKEILPASPQVFASPETSTASKSEPVGNSRGKLSRTSTRKVRTGCITCKKRHIKCDEAKPHCGNCLQSRGHCEGYLIGPKKTSAPVQIWWDSKQVIRQASSPTAQTKLDTVAQDFRNDAGLLYFQEFVSLLRGPWISAASSGDLWVVTLPQLARNNSTLRSAAMAIGALSVWHRQSAFGSLRAATVPDQPTCEADAHYFHAVAHYCNSLKSQRRRSSVQDAVFLSVLLLFFETLRGNRKAALDHVNHALSLLLAILTDAEAHLHLSDIAPNPRPVIGAVAEVFNQLARQARTVFRGRMLDGPPLPNLTRGLQSKKQTMESFMVLLSQVRSDYALDSSAPPVFRSLDEFEQTWPTMRRHQSAMNAIMEDALFNSGVHGLHDDDAITQFHFDLLGNPHIREYCANFQKFMDKLDAAFQPLFNNIISSDVGSPTYLRALLLRLDFLGVYIFNNAASFLTVESLTALTPLFREFISLGNVALRTAKEETEKNPAHHLSLQRGLAWHLLITSLFSRDPVVRDEAVWMLRDYPGQDGLWNTRALYALALRNRQIERWNAVDGTPEEQWRRLWRREFIFEDGGDRVVLRYRGKDESTGTWHLIEETAEIRAEGEAVQWTRQPITRHSGLLLIDLFTVSKDVELVMPTWEEV
;
A
#
# COMPACT_ATOMS: atom_id res chain seq x y z
N MET A 1 -31.18 13.75 -8.76
CA MET A 1 -31.65 14.85 -9.62
C MET A 1 -32.83 15.56 -8.98
N ALA A 2 -32.94 16.88 -9.20
CA ALA A 2 -33.97 17.82 -8.72
C ALA A 2 -33.80 18.40 -7.29
N ARG A 3 -33.06 19.52 -7.20
CA ARG A 3 -33.50 20.78 -6.56
C ARG A 3 -32.53 21.90 -6.96
N LEU A 4 -32.91 22.61 -8.03
CA LEU A 4 -32.21 23.76 -8.60
C LEU A 4 -33.30 24.74 -9.05
N LYS A 5 -33.54 25.79 -8.26
CA LYS A 5 -33.94 27.16 -8.67
C LYS A 5 -34.37 28.01 -7.48
N GLU A 6 -34.18 29.32 -7.67
CA GLU A 6 -34.49 30.47 -6.81
C GLU A 6 -33.37 30.73 -5.79
N ILE A 7 -32.63 31.84 -5.84
CA ILE A 7 -33.08 33.24 -5.93
C ILE A 7 -31.99 34.11 -6.61
N LEU A 8 -32.38 34.92 -7.59
CA LEU A 8 -31.70 36.16 -8.02
C LEU A 8 -32.73 37.29 -7.97
N PRO A 9 -32.32 38.53 -7.65
CA PRO A 9 -32.39 39.59 -8.68
C PRO A 9 -31.13 40.48 -8.67
N ALA A 10 -30.47 40.72 -9.81
CA ALA A 10 -30.70 41.83 -10.75
C ALA A 10 -30.47 43.25 -10.17
N SER A 11 -29.36 43.90 -10.55
CA SER A 11 -29.07 45.34 -10.39
C SER A 11 -29.94 46.20 -11.33
N PRO A 12 -30.09 47.55 -11.15
CA PRO A 12 -29.08 48.51 -11.64
C PRO A 12 -28.98 49.92 -10.96
N GLN A 13 -27.80 50.54 -11.12
CA GLN A 13 -27.43 51.98 -11.28
C GLN A 13 -27.95 53.13 -10.37
N VAL A 14 -27.02 54.05 -9.98
CA VAL A 14 -26.89 55.49 -10.38
C VAL A 14 -26.18 56.34 -9.29
N PHE A 15 -25.36 57.29 -9.79
CA PHE A 15 -24.55 58.39 -9.20
C PHE A 15 -25.07 59.18 -7.98
N ALA A 16 -24.14 59.63 -7.11
CA ALA A 16 -23.86 61.06 -6.80
C ALA A 16 -22.70 61.25 -5.79
N SER A 17 -21.82 62.21 -6.06
CA SER A 17 -20.81 62.80 -5.14
C SER A 17 -21.39 64.09 -4.52
N PRO A 18 -20.62 65.03 -3.92
CA PRO A 18 -19.36 65.02 -3.16
C PRO A 18 -19.50 65.81 -1.83
N GLU A 19 -18.42 65.98 -1.04
CA GLU A 19 -18.01 67.26 -0.39
C GLU A 19 -16.78 67.02 0.53
N THR A 20 -15.61 67.60 0.18
CA THR A 20 -14.92 68.76 0.82
C THR A 20 -14.21 68.41 2.14
N SER A 21 -13.03 68.90 2.49
CA SER A 21 -12.07 69.85 1.90
C SER A 21 -10.75 69.78 2.70
N THR A 22 -9.64 70.13 2.02
CA THR A 22 -8.49 71.00 2.39
C THR A 22 -8.01 71.06 3.86
N ALA A 23 -6.73 71.28 4.21
CA ALA A 23 -5.56 71.95 3.63
C ALA A 23 -4.30 71.38 4.35
N SER A 24 -3.03 71.77 4.20
CA SER A 24 -2.29 72.91 3.64
C SER A 24 -0.78 72.53 3.69
N LYS A 25 -0.06 72.60 2.56
CA LYS A 25 1.00 73.59 2.22
C LYS A 25 2.25 73.67 3.13
N SER A 26 3.42 73.34 2.57
CA SER A 26 4.49 74.33 2.26
C SER A 26 5.68 73.71 1.51
N GLU A 27 6.18 74.47 0.54
CA GLU A 27 7.35 74.30 -0.36
C GLU A 27 8.25 75.55 -0.16
N PRO A 28 9.36 75.79 -0.90
CA PRO A 28 10.41 74.93 -1.49
C PRO A 28 11.83 75.48 -1.17
N VAL A 29 12.93 74.89 -1.65
CA VAL A 29 13.90 75.41 -2.67
C VAL A 29 15.22 74.67 -2.37
N GLY A 30 16.07 74.15 -3.26
CA GLY A 30 16.14 74.04 -4.71
C GLY A 30 17.48 73.36 -5.06
N ASN A 31 17.55 72.73 -6.24
CA ASN A 31 18.61 72.84 -7.26
C ASN A 31 19.09 71.54 -7.94
N SER A 32 19.24 71.69 -9.26
CA SER A 32 19.99 70.92 -10.26
C SER A 32 19.57 69.50 -10.66
N ARG A 33 19.13 69.44 -11.92
CA ARG A 33 18.70 68.28 -12.73
C ARG A 33 19.89 67.39 -13.14
N GLY A 34 19.74 66.09 -12.95
CA GLY A 34 20.31 65.04 -13.80
C GLY A 34 19.18 64.08 -14.21
N LYS A 35 18.86 64.00 -15.51
CA LYS A 35 17.93 62.99 -16.03
C LYS A 35 18.66 61.64 -16.06
N LEU A 36 18.44 60.82 -15.04
CA LEU A 36 18.64 59.37 -15.12
C LEU A 36 17.28 58.72 -15.34
N SER A 37 17.18 57.98 -16.44
CA SER A 37 16.06 57.11 -16.78
C SER A 37 15.72 56.22 -15.58
N ARG A 38 14.46 56.21 -15.15
CA ARG A 38 14.00 55.32 -14.08
C ARG A 38 14.13 53.88 -14.55
N THR A 39 15.08 53.15 -13.97
CA THR A 39 15.13 51.69 -13.99
C THR A 39 13.76 51.17 -13.56
N SER A 40 13.09 50.48 -14.47
CA SER A 40 11.82 49.80 -14.22
C SER A 40 12.06 48.61 -13.29
N THR A 41 12.02 48.86 -11.99
CA THR A 41 12.06 47.79 -10.99
C THR A 41 10.72 47.05 -10.99
N ARG A 42 10.77 45.71 -11.04
CA ARG A 42 9.63 44.80 -10.98
C ARG A 42 8.73 45.15 -9.77
N LYS A 43 7.46 45.47 -10.01
CA LYS A 43 6.50 45.77 -8.93
C LYS A 43 6.28 44.53 -8.07
N VAL A 44 6.71 44.56 -6.81
CA VAL A 44 6.48 43.49 -5.83
C VAL A 44 5.03 43.58 -5.34
N ARG A 45 4.28 42.46 -5.40
CA ARG A 45 2.83 42.40 -5.10
C ARG A 45 2.49 42.12 -3.63
N THR A 46 3.48 42.10 -2.74
CA THR A 46 3.38 41.59 -1.35
C THR A 46 3.13 42.66 -0.29
N GLY A 47 3.15 43.95 -0.63
CA GLY A 47 2.89 45.03 0.34
C GLY A 47 1.50 44.99 1.00
N CYS A 48 1.40 45.55 2.20
CA CYS A 48 0.14 45.67 2.95
C CYS A 48 -0.89 46.54 2.19
N ILE A 49 -2.17 46.40 2.55
CA ILE A 49 -3.28 47.08 1.87
C ILE A 49 -3.10 48.60 1.95
N THR A 50 -2.72 49.11 3.12
CA THR A 50 -2.53 50.55 3.33
C THR A 50 -1.39 51.11 2.49
N CYS A 51 -0.24 50.43 2.39
CA CYS A 51 0.87 50.87 1.53
C CYS A 51 0.52 50.76 0.05
N LYS A 52 -0.22 49.72 -0.35
CA LYS A 52 -0.74 49.56 -1.72
C LYS A 52 -1.68 50.70 -2.10
N LYS A 53 -2.67 51.03 -1.26
CA LYS A 53 -3.58 52.17 -1.47
C LYS A 53 -2.81 53.50 -1.54
N ARG A 54 -1.75 53.64 -0.75
CA ARG A 54 -0.91 54.84 -0.74
C ARG A 54 0.13 54.90 -1.87
N HIS A 55 0.27 53.85 -2.67
CA HIS A 55 1.27 53.73 -3.73
C HIS A 55 2.72 53.98 -3.24
N ILE A 56 2.99 53.66 -1.96
CA ILE A 56 4.32 53.74 -1.35
C ILE A 56 4.91 52.35 -1.16
N LYS A 57 6.24 52.27 -1.06
CA LYS A 57 6.93 51.01 -0.79
C LYS A 57 6.61 50.54 0.63
N CYS A 58 6.10 49.31 0.73
CA CYS A 58 5.91 48.63 2.00
C CYS A 58 7.23 48.01 2.46
N ASP A 59 7.50 48.04 3.75
CA ASP A 59 8.62 47.38 4.41
C ASP A 59 8.33 45.90 4.77
N GLU A 60 7.10 45.45 4.51
CA GLU A 60 6.65 44.04 4.61
C GLU A 60 6.72 43.40 6.01
N ALA A 61 6.97 44.19 7.05
CA ALA A 61 6.87 43.75 8.44
C ALA A 61 5.45 43.25 8.77
N LYS A 62 5.35 42.11 9.47
CA LYS A 62 4.09 41.48 9.91
C LYS A 62 4.01 41.51 11.44
N PRO A 63 2.82 41.69 12.05
CA PRO A 63 1.49 41.74 11.43
C PRO A 63 1.15 43.08 10.76
N HIS A 64 1.86 44.17 11.09
CA HIS A 64 1.66 45.50 10.52
C HIS A 64 2.97 46.08 10.02
N CYS A 65 2.90 46.87 8.94
CA CYS A 65 4.05 47.50 8.33
C CYS A 65 4.57 48.67 9.19
N GLY A 66 5.89 48.78 9.40
CA GLY A 66 6.49 49.83 10.23
C GLY A 66 6.25 51.23 9.67
N ASN A 67 6.26 51.37 8.34
CA ASN A 67 5.89 52.61 7.65
C ASN A 67 4.44 53.06 7.95
N CYS A 68 3.53 52.11 8.19
CA CYS A 68 2.13 52.36 8.46
C CYS A 68 1.94 52.81 9.92
N LEU A 69 2.63 52.12 10.84
CA LEU A 69 2.62 52.43 12.27
C LEU A 69 3.21 53.80 12.55
N GLN A 70 4.36 54.13 11.95
CA GLN A 70 5.03 55.42 12.18
C GLN A 70 4.30 56.62 11.57
N SER A 71 3.59 56.44 10.46
CA SER A 71 2.99 57.59 9.76
C SER A 71 1.59 57.97 10.24
N ARG A 72 0.74 57.01 10.63
CA ARG A 72 -0.64 57.29 11.10
C ARG A 72 -1.21 56.28 12.12
N GLY A 73 -0.40 55.39 12.70
CA GLY A 73 -0.83 54.46 13.75
C GLY A 73 -1.83 53.37 13.33
N HIS A 74 -2.28 53.33 12.07
CA HIS A 74 -3.24 52.34 11.58
C HIS A 74 -2.75 51.66 10.29
N CYS A 75 -2.70 50.33 10.32
CA CYS A 75 -2.33 49.48 9.20
C CYS A 75 -3.43 48.44 9.00
N GLU A 76 -4.10 48.47 7.84
CA GLU A 76 -5.17 47.53 7.45
C GLU A 76 -4.66 46.09 7.22
N GLY A 77 -3.36 45.84 7.48
CA GLY A 77 -2.74 44.53 7.34
C GLY A 77 -2.52 44.11 5.89
N TYR A 78 -2.19 42.85 5.70
CA TYR A 78 -2.00 42.23 4.39
C TYR A 78 -3.29 41.51 4.00
N LEU A 79 -3.60 41.44 2.69
CA LEU A 79 -4.76 40.69 2.21
C LEU A 79 -4.65 39.22 2.63
N ILE A 80 -5.49 38.80 3.56
CA ILE A 80 -5.78 37.40 3.85
C ILE A 80 -7.06 37.11 3.07
N GLY A 81 -6.97 36.25 2.05
CA GLY A 81 -8.15 35.84 1.29
C GLY A 81 -9.24 35.26 2.21
N PRO A 82 -10.53 35.37 1.86
CA PRO A 82 -11.60 34.93 2.72
C PRO A 82 -11.53 33.41 2.96
N LYS A 83 -11.51 33.02 4.23
CA LYS A 83 -11.72 31.64 4.69
C LYS A 83 -13.13 31.21 4.30
N LYS A 84 -13.25 30.19 3.44
CA LYS A 84 -14.52 29.47 3.23
C LYS A 84 -14.65 28.41 4.32
N THR A 85 -15.79 28.43 4.99
CA THR A 85 -16.29 27.40 5.90
C THR A 85 -16.53 26.08 5.15
N SER A 86 -16.40 24.99 5.91
CA SER A 86 -16.20 23.59 5.49
C SER A 86 -17.24 23.00 4.54
N ALA A 87 -16.73 22.44 3.44
CA ALA A 87 -17.31 21.36 2.62
C ALA A 87 -16.15 20.37 2.32
N PRO A 88 -16.42 19.07 2.04
CA PRO A 88 -15.36 18.06 1.96
C PRO A 88 -14.36 18.38 0.85
N VAL A 89 -13.09 18.14 1.15
CA VAL A 89 -11.94 18.49 0.33
C VAL A 89 -11.95 17.64 -0.94
N GLN A 90 -12.48 18.17 -2.05
CA GLN A 90 -12.09 17.73 -3.38
C GLN A 90 -10.81 18.45 -3.78
N ILE A 91 -9.73 17.68 -3.89
CA ILE A 91 -8.42 18.22 -4.19
C ILE A 91 -8.27 18.41 -5.70
N TRP A 92 -8.52 19.62 -6.19
CA TRP A 92 -8.34 19.98 -7.60
C TRP A 92 -6.93 20.53 -7.85
N TRP A 93 -6.09 19.79 -8.60
CA TRP A 93 -4.73 20.20 -8.95
C TRP A 93 -4.60 20.46 -10.45
N ASP A 94 -4.57 21.73 -10.86
CA ASP A 94 -4.39 22.13 -12.26
C ASP A 94 -2.94 21.84 -12.72
N SER A 95 -2.77 20.88 -13.64
CA SER A 95 -1.46 20.37 -14.10
C SER A 95 -0.91 21.09 -15.34
N LYS A 96 -1.39 22.30 -15.66
CA LYS A 96 -1.03 22.96 -16.93
C LYS A 96 0.26 23.80 -16.94
N GLN A 97 1.18 23.63 -16.00
CA GLN A 97 2.48 24.30 -16.09
C GLN A 97 3.62 23.34 -15.79
N VAL A 98 4.05 22.61 -16.82
CA VAL A 98 5.43 22.46 -17.34
C VAL A 98 5.44 21.24 -18.27
N ILE A 99 5.01 21.42 -19.52
CA ILE A 99 5.47 20.57 -20.62
C ILE A 99 6.65 21.32 -21.24
N ARG A 100 7.84 21.15 -20.68
CA ARG A 100 9.05 21.14 -21.52
C ARG A 100 9.43 19.68 -21.62
N GLN A 101 9.31 19.13 -22.83
CA GLN A 101 9.94 17.88 -23.21
C GLN A 101 11.42 17.99 -22.87
N ALA A 102 11.80 17.53 -21.68
CA ALA A 102 13.18 17.19 -21.38
C ALA A 102 13.34 15.76 -21.88
N SER A 103 14.19 15.59 -22.88
CA SER A 103 14.76 14.30 -23.26
C SER A 103 15.11 13.51 -22.01
N SER A 104 14.61 12.27 -21.93
CA SER A 104 14.89 11.32 -20.86
C SER A 104 16.38 11.32 -20.54
N PRO A 105 16.81 11.52 -19.28
CA PRO A 105 18.14 11.16 -18.88
C PRO A 105 18.18 9.64 -18.70
N THR A 106 18.01 8.89 -19.79
CA THR A 106 18.50 7.51 -19.90
C THR A 106 20.02 7.58 -20.11
N ALA A 107 20.71 8.33 -19.26
CA ALA A 107 22.13 8.20 -19.09
C ALA A 107 22.31 7.08 -18.07
N GLN A 108 22.37 5.84 -18.57
CA GLN A 108 23.05 4.76 -17.88
C GLN A 108 24.44 5.27 -17.49
N THR A 109 24.56 5.82 -16.29
CA THR A 109 25.85 6.18 -15.74
C THR A 109 26.46 4.86 -15.32
N LYS A 110 27.40 4.37 -16.13
CA LYS A 110 28.36 3.34 -15.72
C LYS A 110 28.86 3.72 -14.33
N LEU A 111 28.53 2.87 -13.36
CA LEU A 111 28.84 3.02 -11.95
C LEU A 111 30.34 2.78 -11.74
N ASP A 112 31.16 3.81 -11.87
CA ASP A 112 32.56 3.83 -11.44
C ASP A 112 32.74 5.11 -10.59
N THR A 113 32.79 5.08 -9.25
CA THR A 113 33.94 4.68 -8.42
C THR A 113 33.43 4.39 -7.00
N VAL A 114 33.79 3.24 -6.44
CA VAL A 114 32.93 2.54 -5.47
C VAL A 114 33.50 2.45 -4.03
N ALA A 115 34.76 2.84 -3.79
CA ALA A 115 35.41 2.63 -2.48
C ALA A 115 35.27 3.80 -1.46
N GLN A 116 35.14 5.05 -1.89
CA GLN A 116 35.26 6.20 -0.99
C GLN A 116 34.04 6.44 -0.08
N ASP A 117 32.88 5.87 -0.44
CA ASP A 117 31.64 5.96 0.33
C ASP A 117 31.54 4.91 1.46
N PHE A 118 32.43 3.92 1.48
CA PHE A 118 32.40 2.79 2.43
C PHE A 118 33.66 2.77 3.29
N ARG A 119 33.50 2.45 4.57
CA ARG A 119 34.62 2.45 5.54
C ARG A 119 35.60 1.30 5.32
N ASN A 120 35.13 0.20 4.73
CA ASN A 120 35.88 -1.04 4.51
C ASN A 120 35.27 -1.85 3.36
N ASP A 121 36.03 -2.84 2.88
CA ASP A 121 35.62 -3.72 1.77
C ASP A 121 34.36 -4.54 2.12
N ALA A 122 34.23 -4.96 3.39
CA ALA A 122 33.03 -5.65 3.85
C ALA A 122 31.76 -4.81 3.67
N GLY A 123 31.85 -3.50 3.94
CA GLY A 123 30.71 -2.63 3.79
C GLY A 123 30.30 -2.41 2.33
N LEU A 124 31.28 -2.40 1.43
CA LEU A 124 31.01 -2.38 0.00
C LEU A 124 30.35 -3.68 -0.47
N LEU A 125 30.87 -4.84 -0.05
CA LEU A 125 30.30 -6.15 -0.35
C LEU A 125 28.82 -6.21 0.03
N TYR A 126 28.48 -5.80 1.26
CA TYR A 126 27.08 -5.79 1.71
C TYR A 126 26.21 -4.84 0.89
N PHE A 127 26.72 -3.68 0.51
CA PHE A 127 25.94 -2.77 -0.31
C PHE A 127 25.70 -3.31 -1.73
N GLN A 128 26.70 -3.93 -2.34
CA GLN A 128 26.56 -4.60 -3.64
C GLN A 128 25.56 -5.76 -3.56
N GLU A 129 25.62 -6.53 -2.48
CA GLU A 129 24.68 -7.61 -2.20
C GLU A 129 23.23 -7.10 -2.13
N PHE A 130 23.00 -6.01 -1.40
CA PHE A 130 21.69 -5.36 -1.32
C PHE A 130 21.18 -4.94 -2.72
N VAL A 131 22.04 -4.34 -3.55
CA VAL A 131 21.67 -3.94 -4.91
C VAL A 131 21.35 -5.17 -5.77
N SER A 132 22.07 -6.28 -5.61
CA SER A 132 21.81 -7.55 -6.28
C SER A 132 20.42 -8.09 -5.93
N LEU A 133 20.07 -8.10 -4.63
CA LEU A 133 18.74 -8.52 -4.18
C LEU A 133 17.63 -7.67 -4.81
N LEU A 134 17.76 -6.35 -4.81
CA LEU A 134 16.72 -5.47 -5.36
C LEU A 134 16.52 -5.60 -6.88
N ARG A 135 17.52 -6.14 -7.59
CA ARG A 135 17.44 -6.47 -9.02
C ARG A 135 16.91 -7.88 -9.29
N GLY A 136 16.68 -8.67 -8.25
CA GLY A 136 16.08 -9.99 -8.35
C GLY A 136 14.62 -9.91 -8.85
N PRO A 137 14.17 -10.88 -9.65
CA PRO A 137 12.87 -10.85 -10.34
C PRO A 137 11.67 -10.81 -9.37
N TRP A 138 11.81 -11.37 -8.17
CA TRP A 138 10.75 -11.37 -7.14
C TRP A 138 10.51 -9.98 -6.52
N ILE A 139 11.56 -9.16 -6.47
CA ILE A 139 11.51 -7.80 -5.92
C ILE A 139 11.27 -6.76 -7.02
N SER A 140 11.95 -6.89 -8.16
CA SER A 140 11.99 -5.85 -9.18
C SER A 140 10.72 -5.75 -10.03
N ALA A 141 9.97 -6.84 -10.20
CA ALA A 141 8.89 -6.89 -11.19
C ALA A 141 7.49 -6.58 -10.62
N ALA A 142 7.39 -5.88 -9.48
CA ALA A 142 6.17 -5.21 -9.05
C ALA A 142 6.25 -3.72 -9.44
N SER A 143 5.09 -3.14 -9.75
CA SER A 143 4.65 -1.73 -9.96
C SER A 143 5.33 -0.52 -9.27
N SER A 144 6.57 -0.69 -8.82
CA SER A 144 7.48 0.31 -8.30
C SER A 144 8.92 -0.11 -8.64
N GLY A 145 9.14 -0.69 -9.83
CA GLY A 145 10.47 -1.13 -10.27
C GLY A 145 11.53 -0.03 -10.14
N ASP A 146 11.16 1.21 -10.47
CA ASP A 146 12.01 2.40 -10.28
C ASP A 146 12.30 2.72 -8.81
N LEU A 147 11.42 2.36 -7.87
CA LEU A 147 11.68 2.52 -6.43
C LEU A 147 12.81 1.58 -6.00
N TRP A 148 12.66 0.28 -6.30
CA TRP A 148 13.58 -0.76 -5.85
C TRP A 148 14.88 -0.77 -6.63
N VAL A 149 14.85 -0.68 -7.95
CA VAL A 149 16.03 -0.84 -8.80
C VAL A 149 16.86 0.44 -8.92
N VAL A 150 16.23 1.61 -8.75
CA VAL A 150 16.87 2.92 -8.98
C VAL A 150 16.90 3.76 -7.70
N THR A 151 15.72 4.12 -7.17
CA THR A 151 15.58 5.14 -6.13
C THR A 151 16.21 4.72 -4.80
N LEU A 152 15.86 3.55 -4.27
CA LEU A 152 16.37 3.06 -2.99
C LEU A 152 17.89 2.87 -2.99
N PRO A 153 18.52 2.23 -4.01
CA PRO A 153 19.97 2.18 -4.12
C PRO A 153 20.63 3.56 -4.15
N GLN A 154 20.09 4.51 -4.91
CA GLN A 154 20.66 5.86 -5.00
C GLN A 154 20.56 6.62 -3.68
N LEU A 155 19.39 6.57 -3.03
CA LEU A 155 19.18 7.21 -1.72
C LEU A 155 20.04 6.55 -0.64
N ALA A 156 20.09 5.22 -0.60
CA ALA A 156 20.93 4.48 0.33
C ALA A 156 22.40 4.77 0.11
N ARG A 157 22.86 4.95 -1.13
CA ARG A 157 24.24 5.36 -1.38
C ARG A 157 24.52 6.76 -0.83
N ASN A 158 23.62 7.72 -1.00
CA ASN A 158 23.89 9.12 -0.65
C ASN A 158 23.58 9.49 0.81
N ASN A 159 22.74 8.72 1.50
CA ASN A 159 22.36 8.97 2.89
C ASN A 159 22.94 7.91 3.83
N SER A 160 23.74 8.31 4.84
CA SER A 160 24.40 7.37 5.76
C SER A 160 23.45 6.51 6.58
N THR A 161 22.27 7.03 6.96
CA THR A 161 21.24 6.30 7.70
C THR A 161 20.69 5.16 6.85
N LEU A 162 20.28 5.49 5.61
CA LEU A 162 19.75 4.53 4.66
C LEU A 162 20.83 3.56 4.17
N ARG A 163 22.08 4.01 4.00
CA ARG A 163 23.24 3.17 3.67
C ARG A 163 23.45 2.08 4.71
N SER A 164 23.38 2.45 6.00
CA SER A 164 23.52 1.49 7.08
C SER A 164 22.39 0.44 7.05
N ALA A 165 21.14 0.83 6.77
CA ALA A 165 20.05 -0.12 6.62
C ALA A 165 20.22 -1.03 5.39
N ALA A 166 20.65 -0.48 4.26
CA ALA A 166 20.96 -1.26 3.05
C ALA A 166 22.08 -2.28 3.30
N MET A 167 23.16 -1.87 3.98
CA MET A 167 24.24 -2.77 4.37
C MET A 167 23.78 -3.83 5.37
N ALA A 168 22.81 -3.53 6.24
CA ALA A 168 22.20 -4.52 7.12
C ALA A 168 21.50 -5.62 6.32
N ILE A 169 20.69 -5.25 5.33
CA ILE A 169 20.01 -6.21 4.43
C ILE A 169 21.04 -7.04 3.66
N GLY A 170 22.07 -6.39 3.11
CA GLY A 170 23.13 -7.06 2.36
C GLY A 170 23.90 -8.06 3.21
N ALA A 171 24.30 -7.68 4.43
CA ALA A 171 24.98 -8.59 5.36
C ALA A 171 24.09 -9.79 5.72
N LEU A 172 22.79 -9.57 5.91
CA LEU A 172 21.83 -10.65 6.16
C LEU A 172 21.67 -11.59 4.96
N SER A 173 21.71 -11.05 3.74
CA SER A 173 21.71 -11.84 2.50
C SER A 173 22.97 -12.70 2.36
N VAL A 174 24.15 -12.12 2.65
CA VAL A 174 25.41 -12.88 2.65
C VAL A 174 25.35 -14.02 3.68
N TRP A 175 24.79 -13.77 4.86
CA TRP A 175 24.57 -14.82 5.86
C TRP A 175 23.68 -15.94 5.32
N HIS A 176 22.54 -15.63 4.71
CA HIS A 176 21.65 -16.64 4.11
C HIS A 176 22.35 -17.46 3.02
N ARG A 177 23.15 -16.82 2.16
CA ARG A 177 23.93 -17.52 1.13
C ARG A 177 24.95 -18.50 1.70
N GLN A 178 25.66 -18.09 2.75
CA GLN A 178 26.76 -18.88 3.32
C GLN A 178 26.30 -19.88 4.37
N SER A 179 25.06 -19.76 4.84
CA SER A 179 24.47 -20.71 5.79
C SER A 179 24.09 -22.02 5.09
N ALA A 180 24.01 -23.10 5.86
CA ALA A 180 23.59 -24.42 5.35
C ALA A 180 22.08 -24.53 5.08
N PHE A 181 21.31 -23.43 5.18
CA PHE A 181 19.86 -23.44 5.03
C PHE A 181 19.45 -23.48 3.56
N GLY A 182 18.60 -24.44 3.19
CA GLY A 182 18.07 -24.57 1.82
C GLY A 182 16.90 -23.63 1.49
N SER A 183 16.34 -22.91 2.48
CA SER A 183 15.20 -21.99 2.29
C SER A 183 15.15 -20.92 3.38
N LEU A 184 14.43 -19.82 3.14
CA LEU A 184 14.18 -18.80 4.17
C LEU A 184 13.32 -19.32 5.33
N ARG A 185 12.52 -20.36 5.08
CA ARG A 185 11.66 -20.97 6.10
C ARG A 185 12.44 -21.84 7.08
N ALA A 186 13.54 -22.45 6.63
CA ALA A 186 14.42 -23.28 7.45
C ALA A 186 15.39 -22.45 8.32
N ALA A 187 15.59 -21.17 7.98
CA ALA A 187 16.61 -20.34 8.61
C ALA A 187 16.30 -20.10 10.10
N THR A 188 17.25 -20.47 10.96
CA THR A 188 17.21 -20.18 12.39
C THR A 188 18.30 -19.17 12.74
N VAL A 189 17.89 -18.09 13.39
CA VAL A 189 18.80 -17.04 13.84
C VAL A 189 19.76 -17.57 14.92
N PRO A 190 21.08 -17.30 14.83
CA PRO A 190 22.05 -17.71 15.84
C PRO A 190 22.00 -16.79 17.07
N ASP A 191 22.06 -17.38 18.27
CA ASP A 191 22.20 -16.62 19.53
C ASP A 191 23.64 -16.10 19.73
N GLN A 192 24.63 -16.86 19.26
CA GLN A 192 26.06 -16.56 19.32
C GLN A 192 26.74 -17.00 18.01
N PRO A 193 27.88 -16.40 17.61
CA PRO A 193 28.58 -16.81 16.41
C PRO A 193 29.21 -18.19 16.61
N THR A 194 28.66 -19.19 15.96
CA THR A 194 29.13 -20.58 16.01
C THR A 194 30.03 -20.94 14.84
N CYS A 195 29.90 -20.22 13.72
CA CYS A 195 30.74 -20.34 12.54
C CYS A 195 31.12 -18.97 11.97
N GLU A 196 32.07 -18.93 11.04
CA GLU A 196 32.51 -17.68 10.40
C GLU A 196 31.36 -16.96 9.68
N ALA A 197 30.44 -17.71 9.04
CA ALA A 197 29.29 -17.15 8.35
C ALA A 197 28.37 -16.36 9.30
N ASP A 198 28.25 -16.77 10.57
CA ASP A 198 27.39 -16.09 11.56
C ASP A 198 27.84 -14.65 11.83
N ALA A 199 29.13 -14.34 11.61
CA ALA A 199 29.63 -12.96 11.74
C ALA A 199 28.85 -11.99 10.83
N HIS A 200 28.42 -12.43 9.64
CA HIS A 200 27.61 -11.62 8.74
C HIS A 200 26.24 -11.27 9.34
N TYR A 201 25.61 -12.19 10.06
CA TYR A 201 24.36 -11.91 10.78
C TYR A 201 24.55 -10.85 11.87
N PHE A 202 25.61 -10.95 12.69
CA PHE A 202 25.87 -9.94 13.72
C PHE A 202 26.24 -8.57 13.13
N HIS A 203 26.97 -8.54 12.01
CA HIS A 203 27.18 -7.30 11.25
C HIS A 203 25.86 -6.71 10.74
N ALA A 204 24.95 -7.55 10.27
CA ALA A 204 23.63 -7.14 9.83
C ALA A 204 22.85 -6.43 10.96
N VAL A 205 22.80 -7.04 12.14
CA VAL A 205 22.17 -6.46 13.34
C VAL A 205 22.87 -5.16 13.77
N ALA A 206 24.19 -5.11 13.74
CA ALA A 206 24.94 -3.91 14.10
C ALA A 206 24.60 -2.73 13.16
N HIS A 207 24.53 -2.98 11.86
CA HIS A 207 24.15 -1.99 10.85
C HIS A 207 22.69 -1.53 10.99
N TYR A 208 21.77 -2.44 11.30
CA TYR A 208 20.38 -2.15 11.63
C TYR A 208 20.27 -1.22 12.85
N CYS A 209 20.97 -1.54 13.94
CA CYS A 209 20.98 -0.70 15.12
C CYS A 209 21.59 0.68 14.84
N ASN A 210 22.62 0.74 13.99
CA ASN A 210 23.27 1.99 13.62
C ASN A 210 22.36 2.89 12.77
N SER A 211 21.53 2.34 11.86
CA SER A 211 20.55 3.15 11.13
C SER A 211 19.49 3.75 12.06
N LEU A 212 18.98 2.98 13.04
CA LEU A 212 18.04 3.51 14.03
C LEU A 212 18.66 4.59 14.92
N LYS A 213 19.91 4.40 15.37
CA LYS A 213 20.65 5.41 16.15
C LYS A 213 20.88 6.69 15.33
N SER A 214 21.18 6.56 14.04
CA SER A 214 21.38 7.70 13.14
C SER A 214 20.09 8.48 12.92
N GLN A 215 18.98 7.79 12.67
CA GLN A 215 17.65 8.40 12.55
C GLN A 215 17.23 9.12 13.82
N ARG A 216 17.52 8.55 15.00
CA ARG A 216 17.21 9.19 16.28
C ARG A 216 18.04 10.46 16.51
N ARG A 217 19.29 10.49 16.04
CA ARG A 217 20.19 11.66 16.18
C ARG A 217 19.83 12.79 15.23
N ARG A 218 19.40 12.46 14.01
CA ARG A 218 19.02 13.42 12.98
C ARG A 218 17.69 13.00 12.38
N SER A 219 16.60 13.41 13.03
CA SER A 219 15.25 13.08 12.60
C SER A 219 14.93 13.76 11.27
N SER A 220 14.83 12.97 10.21
CA SER A 220 14.32 13.39 8.91
C SER A 220 13.08 12.56 8.58
N VAL A 221 11.99 13.23 8.17
CA VAL A 221 10.75 12.56 7.75
C VAL A 221 11.00 11.73 6.49
N GLN A 222 11.78 12.27 5.54
CA GLN A 222 12.21 11.54 4.35
C GLN A 222 12.91 10.23 4.73
N ASP A 223 13.92 10.34 5.60
CA ASP A 223 14.71 9.19 6.02
C ASP A 223 13.83 8.19 6.76
N ALA A 224 12.89 8.65 7.61
CA ALA A 224 11.97 7.77 8.33
C ALA A 224 11.11 6.92 7.38
N VAL A 225 10.57 7.54 6.32
CA VAL A 225 9.72 6.86 5.34
C VAL A 225 10.53 5.76 4.61
N PHE A 226 11.68 6.08 4.04
CA PHE A 226 12.48 5.08 3.32
C PHE A 226 13.13 4.05 4.25
N LEU A 227 13.57 4.49 5.43
CA LEU A 227 14.11 3.59 6.43
C LEU A 227 13.05 2.57 6.85
N SER A 228 11.79 2.95 7.00
CA SER A 228 10.72 2.00 7.32
C SER A 228 10.56 0.90 6.27
N VAL A 229 10.72 1.21 4.98
CA VAL A 229 10.72 0.22 3.89
C VAL A 229 11.92 -0.72 3.99
N LEU A 230 13.13 -0.17 4.23
CA LEU A 230 14.35 -0.97 4.34
C LEU A 230 14.36 -1.84 5.60
N LEU A 231 13.90 -1.32 6.74
CA LEU A 231 13.84 -2.10 7.98
C LEU A 231 12.72 -3.15 7.92
N LEU A 232 11.62 -2.87 7.24
CA LEU A 232 10.63 -3.90 6.92
C LEU A 232 11.25 -5.03 6.09
N PHE A 233 11.99 -4.70 5.03
CA PHE A 233 12.70 -5.69 4.22
C PHE A 233 13.65 -6.52 5.09
N PHE A 234 14.41 -5.87 5.97
CA PHE A 234 15.32 -6.53 6.89
C PHE A 234 14.59 -7.51 7.83
N GLU A 235 13.51 -7.06 8.50
CA GLU A 235 12.80 -7.90 9.47
C GLU A 235 12.05 -9.05 8.79
N THR A 236 11.51 -8.84 7.59
CA THR A 236 10.90 -9.92 6.80
C THR A 236 11.93 -10.94 6.33
N LEU A 237 13.11 -10.49 5.86
CA LEU A 237 14.22 -11.38 5.51
C LEU A 237 14.79 -12.15 6.72
N ARG A 238 14.73 -11.53 7.91
CA ARG A 238 15.14 -12.14 9.19
C ARG A 238 14.08 -13.09 9.77
N GLY A 239 12.86 -13.07 9.25
CA GLY A 239 11.72 -13.85 9.78
C GLY A 239 11.05 -13.24 11.02
N ASN A 240 11.39 -12.01 11.41
CA ASN A 240 10.81 -11.32 12.57
C ASN A 240 9.55 -10.52 12.20
N ARG A 241 8.44 -11.25 12.01
CA ARG A 241 7.17 -10.69 11.53
C ARG A 241 6.55 -9.67 12.48
N LYS A 242 6.76 -9.79 13.79
CA LYS A 242 6.26 -8.83 14.79
C LYS A 242 6.91 -7.45 14.60
N ALA A 243 8.24 -7.39 14.43
CA ALA A 243 8.94 -6.14 14.12
C ALA A 243 8.63 -5.61 12.72
N ALA A 244 8.40 -6.50 11.74
CA ALA A 244 7.92 -6.10 10.42
C ALA A 244 6.56 -5.37 10.49
N LEU A 245 5.61 -5.89 11.29
CA LEU A 245 4.33 -5.22 11.58
C LEU A 245 4.52 -3.90 12.33
N ASP A 246 5.59 -3.74 13.13
CA ASP A 246 5.99 -2.45 13.69
C ASP A 246 6.34 -1.45 12.60
N HIS A 247 7.21 -1.80 11.67
CA HIS A 247 7.57 -0.88 10.59
C HIS A 247 6.35 -0.47 9.75
N VAL A 248 5.43 -1.40 9.44
CA VAL A 248 4.18 -1.07 8.71
C VAL A 248 3.29 -0.11 9.50
N ASN A 249 3.06 -0.38 10.79
CA ASN A 249 2.20 0.47 11.63
C ASN A 249 2.76 1.90 11.78
N HIS A 250 4.07 2.05 11.96
CA HIS A 250 4.71 3.37 12.06
C HIS A 250 4.72 4.10 10.71
N ALA A 251 5.04 3.40 9.62
CA ALA A 251 5.07 3.98 8.28
C ALA A 251 3.69 4.46 7.82
N LEU A 252 2.65 3.65 8.00
CA LEU A 252 1.28 4.05 7.67
C LEU A 252 0.80 5.21 8.54
N SER A 253 1.18 5.24 9.83
CA SER A 253 0.88 6.37 10.72
C SER A 253 1.56 7.65 10.25
N LEU A 254 2.80 7.56 9.75
CA LEU A 254 3.54 8.68 9.19
C LEU A 254 2.92 9.15 7.86
N LEU A 255 2.57 8.23 6.98
CA LEU A 255 1.88 8.54 5.72
C LEU A 255 0.51 9.19 5.96
N LEU A 256 -0.24 8.73 6.98
CA LEU A 256 -1.49 9.36 7.39
C LEU A 256 -1.26 10.81 7.82
N ALA A 257 -0.25 11.08 8.65
CA ALA A 257 0.09 12.44 9.05
C ALA A 257 0.48 13.31 7.84
N ILE A 258 1.35 12.79 6.96
CA ILE A 258 1.79 13.48 5.73
C ILE A 258 0.61 13.80 4.79
N LEU A 259 -0.43 12.96 4.74
CA LEU A 259 -1.56 13.16 3.82
C LEU A 259 -2.72 13.95 4.42
N THR A 260 -2.84 14.03 5.76
CA THR A 260 -4.02 14.60 6.42
C THR A 260 -3.74 15.83 7.28
N ASP A 261 -2.48 16.13 7.62
CA ASP A 261 -2.15 17.30 8.43
C ASP A 261 -2.24 18.61 7.63
N ALA A 262 -2.76 19.66 8.26
CA ALA A 262 -2.91 20.98 7.63
C ALA A 262 -1.56 21.59 7.17
N GLU A 263 -0.46 21.21 7.83
CA GLU A 263 0.91 21.64 7.55
C GLU A 263 1.70 20.62 6.71
N ALA A 264 1.04 19.59 6.17
CA ALA A 264 1.64 18.55 5.33
C ALA A 264 2.56 19.11 4.22
N HIS A 265 2.16 20.23 3.60
CA HIS A 265 2.90 20.90 2.54
C HIS A 265 4.30 21.39 2.97
N LEU A 266 4.50 21.71 4.25
CA LEU A 266 5.81 22.10 4.81
C LEU A 266 6.72 20.89 5.00
N HIS A 267 6.15 19.73 5.39
CA HIS A 267 6.89 18.49 5.52
C HIS A 267 7.26 17.87 4.16
N LEU A 268 6.45 18.09 3.14
CA LEU A 268 6.66 17.57 1.78
C LEU A 268 7.84 18.24 1.06
N SER A 269 8.07 19.54 1.26
CA SER A 269 9.21 20.25 0.66
C SER A 269 10.57 19.76 1.16
N ASP A 270 10.61 19.18 2.37
CA ASP A 270 11.82 18.62 2.96
C ASP A 270 12.11 17.19 2.47
N ILE A 271 11.15 16.53 1.79
CA ILE A 271 11.29 15.13 1.34
C ILE A 271 12.02 15.00 0.01
N ALA A 272 11.78 15.87 -0.96
CA ALA A 272 12.52 15.92 -2.22
C ALA A 272 12.20 17.21 -2.98
N PRO A 273 13.03 17.63 -3.96
CA PRO A 273 12.68 18.73 -4.86
C PRO A 273 11.34 18.53 -5.57
N ASN A 274 10.98 17.27 -5.86
CA ASN A 274 9.64 16.84 -6.27
C ASN A 274 9.23 15.60 -5.45
N PRO A 275 8.47 15.76 -4.34
CA PRO A 275 8.17 14.67 -3.43
C PRO A 275 7.08 13.71 -3.95
N ARG A 276 6.29 14.11 -4.95
CA ARG A 276 5.13 13.34 -5.41
C ARG A 276 5.48 11.94 -5.94
N PRO A 277 6.45 11.77 -6.86
CA PRO A 277 6.72 10.45 -7.44
C PRO A 277 7.31 9.49 -6.41
N VAL A 278 8.16 10.03 -5.54
CA VAL A 278 8.79 9.31 -4.44
C VAL A 278 7.75 8.83 -3.43
N ILE A 279 6.87 9.72 -2.96
CA ILE A 279 5.84 9.36 -1.99
C ILE A 279 4.81 8.45 -2.64
N GLY A 280 4.44 8.67 -3.90
CA GLY A 280 3.56 7.77 -4.65
C GLY A 280 4.12 6.34 -4.71
N ALA A 281 5.42 6.18 -4.96
CA ALA A 281 6.06 4.86 -4.98
C ALA A 281 6.12 4.19 -3.59
N VAL A 282 6.35 4.96 -2.51
CA VAL A 282 6.35 4.39 -1.15
C VAL A 282 4.93 4.11 -0.65
N ALA A 283 4.01 5.04 -0.88
CA ALA A 283 2.58 4.89 -0.63
C ALA A 283 2.07 3.59 -1.25
N GLU A 284 2.62 3.25 -2.41
CA GLU A 284 2.26 2.05 -3.10
C GLU A 284 2.70 0.76 -2.39
N VAL A 285 3.96 0.71 -1.97
CA VAL A 285 4.47 -0.40 -1.16
C VAL A 285 3.59 -0.60 0.08
N PHE A 286 3.25 0.49 0.76
CA PHE A 286 2.44 0.42 1.98
C PHE A 286 0.95 0.18 1.75
N ASN A 287 0.38 0.51 0.59
CA ASN A 287 -1.00 0.13 0.25
C ASN A 287 -1.14 -1.40 0.20
N GLN A 288 -0.17 -2.08 -0.41
CA GLN A 288 -0.15 -3.54 -0.43
C GLN A 288 0.12 -4.15 0.95
N LEU A 289 1.10 -3.63 1.68
CA LEU A 289 1.44 -4.15 3.02
C LEU A 289 0.36 -3.90 4.06
N ALA A 290 -0.40 -2.80 3.96
CA ALA A 290 -1.55 -2.54 4.82
C ALA A 290 -2.57 -3.68 4.72
N ARG A 291 -2.84 -4.17 3.51
CA ARG A 291 -3.74 -5.31 3.29
C ARG A 291 -3.22 -6.58 3.96
N GLN A 292 -1.93 -6.88 3.83
CA GLN A 292 -1.32 -8.03 4.49
C GLN A 292 -1.43 -7.91 6.02
N ALA A 293 -1.06 -6.75 6.55
CA ALA A 293 -0.99 -6.50 7.98
C ALA A 293 -2.33 -6.61 8.70
N ARG A 294 -3.46 -6.35 8.03
CA ARG A 294 -4.80 -6.51 8.61
C ARG A 294 -5.13 -7.95 8.99
N THR A 295 -4.54 -8.92 8.31
CA THR A 295 -4.79 -10.35 8.55
C THR A 295 -3.85 -10.94 9.60
N VAL A 296 -2.83 -10.18 10.04
CA VAL A 296 -1.76 -10.67 10.92
C VAL A 296 -1.65 -9.78 12.16
N PHE A 297 -2.01 -10.34 13.32
CA PHE A 297 -1.88 -9.69 14.62
C PHE A 297 -0.48 -9.88 15.17
N ARG A 298 -0.04 -8.92 16.00
CA ARG A 298 1.24 -9.00 16.71
C ARG A 298 1.20 -9.91 17.93
N GLY A 299 0.03 -9.96 18.58
CA GLY A 299 -0.30 -10.83 19.70
C GLY A 299 -1.57 -11.59 19.37
N ARG A 300 -2.45 -11.75 20.35
CA ARG A 300 -3.75 -12.38 20.18
C ARG A 300 -4.80 -11.36 19.77
N MET A 301 -5.86 -11.79 19.11
CA MET A 301 -6.95 -10.94 18.63
C MET A 301 -7.60 -10.11 19.76
N LEU A 302 -7.57 -10.62 20.99
CA LEU A 302 -8.11 -9.94 22.17
C LEU A 302 -7.20 -8.82 22.71
N ASP A 303 -5.96 -8.74 22.25
CA ASP A 303 -4.97 -7.75 22.72
C ASP A 303 -5.12 -6.38 22.02
N GLY A 304 -6.01 -6.29 21.03
CA GLY A 304 -6.28 -5.06 20.28
C GLY A 304 -6.13 -5.25 18.76
N PRO A 305 -6.30 -4.17 17.97
CA PRO A 305 -6.25 -4.24 16.52
C PRO A 305 -4.85 -4.60 15.99
N PRO A 306 -4.74 -5.13 14.75
CA PRO A 306 -3.44 -5.48 14.15
C PRO A 306 -2.45 -4.31 14.05
N LEU A 307 -2.96 -3.09 13.82
CA LEU A 307 -2.20 -1.87 13.58
C LEU A 307 -2.56 -0.75 14.58
N PRO A 308 -2.23 -0.89 15.87
CA PRO A 308 -2.81 -0.07 16.94
C PRO A 308 -2.43 1.42 16.91
N ASN A 309 -1.28 1.78 16.34
CA ASN A 309 -0.88 3.20 16.26
C ASN A 309 -1.63 3.88 15.11
N LEU A 310 -1.71 3.19 13.96
CA LEU A 310 -2.49 3.63 12.83
C LEU A 310 -3.97 3.73 13.20
N THR A 311 -4.55 2.75 13.89
CA THR A 311 -5.95 2.79 14.33
C THR A 311 -6.23 4.03 15.18
N ARG A 312 -5.37 4.36 16.15
CA ARG A 312 -5.49 5.61 16.93
C ARG A 312 -5.39 6.86 16.05
N GLY A 313 -4.46 6.87 15.11
CA GLY A 313 -4.29 7.97 14.15
C GLY A 313 -5.54 8.17 13.29
N LEU A 314 -6.07 7.10 12.69
CA LEU A 314 -7.28 7.10 11.87
C LEU A 314 -8.48 7.66 12.64
N GLN A 315 -8.71 7.18 13.86
CA GLN A 315 -9.76 7.69 14.74
C GLN A 315 -9.59 9.20 15.02
N SER A 316 -8.37 9.65 15.35
CA SER A 316 -8.09 11.07 15.60
C SER A 316 -8.33 11.97 14.39
N LYS A 317 -8.20 11.42 13.17
CA LYS A 317 -8.40 12.10 11.89
C LYS A 317 -9.79 11.88 11.28
N LYS A 318 -10.69 11.17 11.97
CA LYS A 318 -12.01 10.76 11.47
C LYS A 318 -11.95 10.04 10.11
N GLN A 319 -10.92 9.20 9.93
CA GLN A 319 -10.72 8.36 8.74
C GLN A 319 -10.98 6.88 9.07
N THR A 320 -11.47 6.11 8.10
CA THR A 320 -11.41 4.64 8.13
C THR A 320 -10.11 4.15 7.51
N MET A 321 -9.81 2.86 7.66
CA MET A 321 -8.68 2.27 6.96
C MET A 321 -8.89 2.41 5.45
N GLU A 322 -10.08 2.15 4.96
CA GLU A 322 -10.41 2.15 3.54
C GLU A 322 -10.45 3.57 2.98
N SER A 323 -11.00 4.56 3.70
CA SER A 323 -10.93 5.97 3.29
C SER A 323 -9.48 6.44 3.20
N PHE A 324 -8.63 6.01 4.14
CA PHE A 324 -7.20 6.28 4.10
C PHE A 324 -6.50 5.55 2.94
N MET A 325 -6.84 4.29 2.65
CA MET A 325 -6.29 3.57 1.50
C MET A 325 -6.68 4.21 0.17
N VAL A 326 -7.91 4.74 0.06
CA VAL A 326 -8.34 5.53 -1.10
C VAL A 326 -7.46 6.78 -1.24
N LEU A 327 -7.27 7.57 -0.17
CA LEU A 327 -6.36 8.73 -0.18
C LEU A 327 -4.93 8.34 -0.58
N LEU A 328 -4.43 7.24 -0.03
CA LEU A 328 -3.09 6.74 -0.31
C LEU A 328 -2.93 6.35 -1.79
N SER A 329 -3.95 5.72 -2.38
CA SER A 329 -3.97 5.33 -3.80
C SER A 329 -4.08 6.52 -4.77
N GLN A 330 -4.54 7.68 -4.29
CA GLN A 330 -4.64 8.91 -5.08
C GLN A 330 -3.31 9.68 -5.16
N VAL A 331 -2.31 9.32 -4.35
CA VAL A 331 -0.99 9.93 -4.41
C VAL A 331 -0.32 9.52 -5.72
N ARG A 332 -0.40 10.40 -6.72
CA ARG A 332 0.06 10.13 -8.08
C ARG A 332 1.55 9.74 -8.10
N SER A 333 1.83 8.56 -8.63
CA SER A 333 3.08 8.29 -9.31
C SER A 333 2.91 8.79 -10.76
N ASP A 334 3.89 9.52 -11.30
CA ASP A 334 3.81 10.22 -12.61
C ASP A 334 3.60 9.31 -13.85
N TYR A 335 3.33 8.01 -13.65
CA TYR A 335 3.38 6.95 -14.66
C TYR A 335 2.02 6.32 -14.99
N ALA A 336 0.90 6.79 -14.43
CA ALA A 336 -0.40 6.20 -14.72
C ALA A 336 -0.86 6.53 -16.15
N LEU A 337 -1.18 5.50 -16.96
CA LEU A 337 -1.81 5.69 -18.27
C LEU A 337 -3.16 6.40 -18.10
N ASP A 338 -3.35 7.49 -18.85
CA ASP A 338 -4.64 8.18 -18.99
C ASP A 338 -5.64 7.24 -19.70
N SER A 339 -6.47 6.58 -18.90
CA SER A 339 -7.84 6.09 -19.17
C SER A 339 -8.14 5.14 -20.35
N SER A 340 -7.23 4.90 -21.31
CA SER A 340 -7.45 3.89 -22.36
C SER A 340 -6.23 3.00 -22.54
N ALA A 341 -6.40 1.72 -22.24
CA ALA A 341 -5.41 0.70 -22.60
C ALA A 341 -5.14 0.74 -24.12
N PRO A 342 -3.87 0.63 -24.56
CA PRO A 342 -3.56 0.48 -25.97
C PRO A 342 -4.21 -0.80 -26.51
N PRO A 343 -4.43 -0.91 -27.84
CA PRO A 343 -4.96 -2.13 -28.43
C PRO A 343 -4.03 -3.34 -28.25
N VAL A 344 -2.71 -3.10 -28.18
CA VAL A 344 -1.68 -4.10 -27.87
C VAL A 344 -0.55 -3.42 -27.12
N PHE A 345 -0.05 -4.04 -26.05
CA PHE A 345 1.13 -3.55 -25.32
C PHE A 345 2.43 -3.85 -26.08
N ARG A 346 3.36 -2.89 -26.08
CA ARG A 346 4.67 -2.99 -26.74
C ARG A 346 5.76 -3.49 -25.82
N SER A 347 5.61 -3.28 -24.51
CA SER A 347 6.58 -3.71 -23.50
C SER A 347 5.90 -4.05 -22.18
N LEU A 348 6.60 -4.81 -21.34
CA LEU A 348 6.16 -5.11 -19.98
C LEU A 348 6.08 -3.84 -19.12
N ASP A 349 6.95 -2.84 -19.38
CA ASP A 349 6.92 -1.54 -18.70
C ASP A 349 5.62 -0.78 -18.99
N GLU A 350 5.12 -0.84 -20.23
CA GLU A 350 3.85 -0.22 -20.61
C GLU A 350 2.66 -0.92 -19.93
N PHE A 351 2.71 -2.24 -19.78
CA PHE A 351 1.68 -2.97 -19.05
C PHE A 351 1.68 -2.63 -17.54
N GLU A 352 2.86 -2.55 -16.92
CA GLU A 352 3.01 -2.18 -15.51
C GLU A 352 2.45 -0.79 -15.17
N GLN A 353 2.44 0.14 -16.13
CA GLN A 353 1.84 1.48 -15.97
C GLN A 353 0.32 1.45 -15.77
N THR A 354 -0.35 0.33 -16.04
CA THR A 354 -1.79 0.15 -15.77
C THR A 354 -2.10 -0.16 -14.31
N TRP A 355 -1.10 -0.61 -13.56
CA TRP A 355 -1.27 -1.17 -12.23
C TRP A 355 -1.73 -0.15 -11.17
N PRO A 356 -1.32 1.14 -11.19
CA PRO A 356 -1.95 2.17 -10.36
C PRO A 356 -3.48 2.26 -10.52
N THR A 357 -4.00 2.04 -11.73
CA THR A 357 -5.45 2.04 -11.99
C THR A 357 -6.12 0.81 -11.37
N MET A 358 -5.52 -0.38 -11.51
CA MET A 358 -6.03 -1.60 -10.86
C MET A 358 -6.10 -1.45 -9.34
N ARG A 359 -5.14 -0.75 -8.73
CA ARG A 359 -5.13 -0.54 -7.28
C ARG A 359 -6.10 0.49 -6.77
N ARG A 360 -6.33 1.56 -7.54
CA ARG A 360 -7.43 2.49 -7.25
C ARG A 360 -8.76 1.75 -7.25
N HIS A 361 -8.96 0.86 -8.21
CA HIS A 361 -10.13 -0.02 -8.22
C HIS A 361 -10.20 -0.95 -6.99
N GLN A 362 -9.11 -1.63 -6.63
CA GLN A 362 -9.08 -2.48 -5.42
C GLN A 362 -9.42 -1.69 -4.15
N SER A 363 -8.83 -0.51 -3.99
CA SER A 363 -9.07 0.36 -2.82
C SER A 363 -10.52 0.84 -2.80
N ALA A 364 -11.08 1.18 -3.97
CA ALA A 364 -12.47 1.58 -4.11
C ALA A 364 -13.45 0.45 -3.78
N MET A 365 -13.22 -0.76 -4.32
CA MET A 365 -14.04 -1.94 -4.03
C MET A 365 -14.10 -2.21 -2.52
N ASN A 366 -12.96 -2.17 -1.84
CA ASN A 366 -12.91 -2.40 -0.40
C ASN A 366 -13.75 -1.37 0.39
N ALA A 367 -13.70 -0.09 0.02
CA ALA A 367 -14.49 0.92 0.72
C ALA A 367 -15.98 0.89 0.34
N ILE A 368 -16.35 0.45 -0.88
CA ILE A 368 -17.75 0.14 -1.22
C ILE A 368 -18.26 -1.02 -0.36
N MET A 369 -17.45 -2.06 -0.18
CA MET A 369 -17.79 -3.18 0.70
C MET A 369 -17.88 -2.75 2.16
N GLU A 370 -16.99 -1.87 2.66
CA GLU A 370 -17.06 -1.31 4.01
C GLU A 370 -18.37 -0.54 4.23
N ASP A 371 -18.79 0.28 3.27
CA ASP A 371 -20.08 0.99 3.36
C ASP A 371 -21.27 0.02 3.41
N ALA A 372 -21.28 -1.00 2.55
CA ALA A 372 -22.33 -2.02 2.57
C ALA A 372 -22.34 -2.82 3.90
N LEU A 373 -21.17 -3.14 4.44
CA LEU A 373 -20.98 -3.76 5.75
C LEU A 373 -21.56 -2.89 6.86
N PHE A 374 -21.18 -1.61 6.90
CA PHE A 374 -21.62 -0.67 7.93
C PHE A 374 -23.16 -0.52 7.95
N ASN A 375 -23.77 -0.41 6.77
CA ASN A 375 -25.21 -0.23 6.60
C ASN A 375 -26.02 -1.51 6.86
N SER A 376 -25.39 -2.68 6.93
CA SER A 376 -26.08 -3.97 7.13
C SER A 376 -26.43 -4.30 8.58
N GLY A 377 -25.84 -3.61 9.57
CA GLY A 377 -26.04 -3.91 10.99
C GLY A 377 -25.35 -5.20 11.48
N VAL A 378 -24.46 -5.80 10.69
CA VAL A 378 -23.83 -7.11 10.94
C VAL A 378 -23.14 -7.27 12.30
N HIS A 379 -22.70 -6.19 12.94
CA HIS A 379 -22.07 -6.21 14.27
C HIS A 379 -22.93 -6.83 15.39
N GLY A 380 -24.25 -6.78 15.26
CA GLY A 380 -25.18 -7.36 16.24
C GLY A 380 -25.63 -8.78 15.92
N LEU A 381 -25.16 -9.35 14.80
CA LEU A 381 -25.63 -10.66 14.33
C LEU A 381 -24.88 -11.78 15.03
N HIS A 382 -25.64 -12.67 15.65
CA HIS A 382 -25.16 -13.88 16.31
C HIS A 382 -25.88 -15.13 15.80
N ASP A 383 -27.02 -14.94 15.15
CA ASP A 383 -27.79 -15.98 14.50
C ASP A 383 -27.16 -16.35 13.15
N ASP A 384 -27.05 -17.64 12.89
CA ASP A 384 -26.33 -18.14 11.74
C ASP A 384 -27.10 -17.96 10.43
N ASP A 385 -28.43 -18.00 10.46
CA ASP A 385 -29.27 -17.77 9.28
C ASP A 385 -29.20 -16.29 8.89
N ALA A 386 -29.24 -15.38 9.88
CA ALA A 386 -29.03 -13.95 9.67
C ALA A 386 -27.64 -13.65 9.08
N ILE A 387 -26.58 -14.31 9.58
CA ILE A 387 -25.22 -14.16 9.01
C ILE A 387 -25.15 -14.71 7.58
N THR A 388 -25.83 -15.81 7.29
CA THR A 388 -25.89 -16.39 5.95
C THR A 388 -26.61 -15.45 4.98
N GLN A 389 -27.74 -14.88 5.41
CA GLN A 389 -28.48 -13.87 4.65
C GLN A 389 -27.64 -12.62 4.42
N PHE A 390 -26.89 -12.16 5.43
CA PHE A 390 -25.96 -11.06 5.29
C PHE A 390 -24.92 -11.29 4.18
N HIS A 391 -24.28 -12.47 4.10
CA HIS A 391 -23.34 -12.77 3.02
C HIS A 391 -24.02 -12.75 1.65
N PHE A 392 -25.23 -13.30 1.56
CA PHE A 392 -26.02 -13.30 0.34
C PHE A 392 -26.33 -11.86 -0.11
N ASP A 393 -26.76 -11.00 0.81
CA ASP A 393 -27.09 -9.60 0.55
C ASP A 393 -25.85 -8.78 0.18
N LEU A 394 -24.72 -9.02 0.84
CA LEU A 394 -23.46 -8.34 0.55
C LEU A 394 -22.93 -8.70 -0.84
N LEU A 395 -22.76 -9.99 -1.14
CA LEU A 395 -22.23 -10.45 -2.43
C LEU A 395 -23.24 -10.25 -3.57
N GLY A 396 -24.54 -10.24 -3.24
CA GLY A 396 -25.65 -9.97 -4.14
C GLY A 396 -25.96 -8.48 -4.33
N ASN A 397 -25.30 -7.58 -3.60
CA ASN A 397 -25.58 -6.16 -3.58
C ASN A 397 -25.51 -5.57 -5.01
N PRO A 398 -26.59 -4.91 -5.50
CA PRO A 398 -26.65 -4.40 -6.88
C PRO A 398 -25.51 -3.44 -7.22
N HIS A 399 -25.11 -2.58 -6.28
CA HIS A 399 -24.05 -1.60 -6.49
C HIS A 399 -22.68 -2.27 -6.60
N ILE A 400 -22.37 -3.22 -5.71
CA ILE A 400 -21.12 -4.02 -5.79
C ILE A 400 -21.07 -4.78 -7.12
N ARG A 401 -22.18 -5.39 -7.52
CA ARG A 401 -22.27 -6.16 -8.78
C ARG A 401 -22.07 -5.28 -10.01
N GLU A 402 -22.71 -4.11 -10.05
CA GLU A 402 -22.54 -3.15 -11.14
C GLU A 402 -21.09 -2.65 -11.23
N TYR A 403 -20.49 -2.31 -10.09
CA TYR A 403 -19.10 -1.85 -10.03
C TYR A 403 -18.12 -2.95 -10.48
N CYS A 404 -18.29 -4.18 -10.01
CA CYS A 404 -17.52 -5.35 -10.46
C CYS A 404 -17.66 -5.55 -11.98
N ALA A 405 -18.88 -5.53 -12.50
CA ALA A 405 -19.14 -5.75 -13.93
C ALA A 405 -18.50 -4.66 -14.81
N ASN A 406 -18.50 -3.41 -14.37
CA ASN A 406 -17.86 -2.32 -15.11
C ASN A 406 -16.34 -2.45 -15.11
N PHE A 407 -15.74 -2.81 -13.98
CA PHE A 407 -14.29 -3.06 -13.94
C PHE A 407 -13.89 -4.31 -14.70
N GLN A 408 -14.73 -5.35 -14.70
CA GLN A 408 -14.48 -6.58 -15.47
C GLN A 408 -14.31 -6.27 -16.96
N LYS A 409 -15.16 -5.40 -17.53
CA LYS A 409 -15.03 -4.94 -18.92
C LYS A 409 -13.69 -4.25 -19.21
N PHE A 410 -13.14 -3.53 -18.23
CA PHE A 410 -11.82 -2.92 -18.34
C PHE A 410 -10.71 -3.98 -18.28
N MET A 411 -10.81 -4.92 -17.34
CA MET A 411 -9.88 -6.03 -17.21
C MET A 411 -9.86 -6.93 -18.46
N ASP A 412 -11.01 -7.21 -19.07
CA ASP A 412 -11.10 -8.00 -20.31
C ASP A 412 -10.42 -7.31 -21.49
N LYS A 413 -10.54 -5.98 -21.58
CA LYS A 413 -9.81 -5.19 -22.60
C LYS A 413 -8.30 -5.22 -22.36
N LEU A 414 -7.87 -5.12 -21.10
CA LEU A 414 -6.46 -5.23 -20.74
C LEU A 414 -5.90 -6.62 -21.04
N ASP A 415 -6.66 -7.67 -20.73
CA ASP A 415 -6.30 -9.06 -21.02
C ASP A 415 -6.05 -9.25 -22.52
N ALA A 416 -7.02 -8.83 -23.34
CA ALA A 416 -6.92 -8.90 -24.79
C ALA A 416 -5.73 -8.12 -25.36
N ALA A 417 -5.40 -6.96 -24.78
CA ALA A 417 -4.26 -6.15 -25.20
C ALA A 417 -2.90 -6.73 -24.74
N PHE A 418 -2.87 -7.42 -23.59
CA PHE A 418 -1.64 -7.99 -23.02
C PHE A 418 -1.27 -9.34 -23.62
N GLN A 419 -2.28 -10.15 -23.97
CA GLN A 419 -2.09 -11.52 -24.44
C GLN A 419 -1.10 -11.67 -25.62
N PRO A 420 -1.09 -10.80 -26.65
CA PRO A 420 -0.13 -10.92 -27.76
C PRO A 420 1.32 -10.77 -27.31
N LEU A 421 1.59 -9.79 -26.44
CA LEU A 421 2.93 -9.56 -25.88
C LEU A 421 3.35 -10.72 -24.99
N PHE A 422 2.46 -11.15 -24.09
CA PHE A 422 2.70 -12.27 -23.19
C PHE A 422 3.02 -13.56 -23.96
N ASN A 423 2.19 -13.91 -24.94
CA ASN A 423 2.35 -15.12 -25.76
C ASN A 423 3.67 -15.11 -26.54
N ASN A 424 4.10 -13.96 -27.06
CA ASN A 424 5.39 -13.82 -27.73
C ASN A 424 6.56 -14.08 -26.77
N ILE A 425 6.52 -13.48 -25.57
CA ILE A 425 7.57 -13.65 -24.56
C ILE A 425 7.63 -15.09 -24.05
N ILE A 426 6.51 -15.72 -23.74
CA ILE A 426 6.51 -17.10 -23.22
C ILE A 426 6.89 -18.14 -24.28
N SER A 427 6.84 -17.77 -25.57
CA SER A 427 7.34 -18.61 -26.67
C SER A 427 8.85 -18.41 -26.93
N SER A 428 9.49 -17.51 -26.18
CA SER A 428 10.91 -17.18 -26.29
C SER A 428 11.76 -17.99 -25.28
N ASP A 429 12.98 -17.52 -25.00
CA ASP A 429 13.96 -18.19 -24.13
C ASP A 429 13.44 -18.42 -22.70
N VAL A 430 13.21 -19.70 -22.38
CA VAL A 430 12.75 -20.19 -21.08
C VAL A 430 13.89 -20.03 -20.07
N GLY A 431 13.70 -19.11 -19.12
CA GLY A 431 14.70 -18.80 -18.09
C GLY A 431 15.27 -17.39 -18.17
N SER A 432 14.98 -16.63 -19.23
CA SER A 432 15.38 -15.23 -19.28
C SER A 432 14.69 -14.38 -18.19
N PRO A 433 15.32 -13.31 -17.66
CA PRO A 433 14.68 -12.41 -16.69
C PRO A 433 13.38 -11.81 -17.22
N THR A 434 13.29 -11.56 -18.52
CA THR A 434 12.08 -11.08 -19.21
C THR A 434 10.96 -12.11 -19.17
N TYR A 435 11.28 -13.39 -19.35
CA TYR A 435 10.30 -14.50 -19.26
C TYR A 435 9.69 -14.57 -17.87
N LEU A 436 10.52 -14.60 -16.82
CA LEU A 436 10.04 -14.64 -15.45
C LEU A 436 9.25 -13.38 -15.07
N ARG A 437 9.70 -12.19 -15.51
CA ARG A 437 8.95 -10.94 -15.31
C ARG A 437 7.56 -11.00 -15.95
N ALA A 438 7.44 -11.50 -17.18
CA ALA A 438 6.15 -11.65 -17.86
C ALA A 438 5.21 -12.62 -17.11
N LEU A 439 5.73 -13.76 -16.63
CA LEU A 439 4.95 -14.69 -15.80
C LEU A 439 4.44 -14.03 -14.52
N LEU A 440 5.31 -13.30 -13.82
CA LEU A 440 4.95 -12.65 -12.56
C LEU A 440 3.91 -11.54 -12.78
N LEU A 441 4.01 -10.76 -13.86
CA LEU A 441 2.99 -9.77 -14.22
C LEU A 441 1.65 -10.40 -14.60
N ARG A 442 1.66 -11.54 -15.30
CA ARG A 442 0.44 -12.30 -15.59
C ARG A 442 -0.20 -12.85 -14.32
N LEU A 443 0.59 -13.36 -13.39
CA LEU A 443 0.11 -13.81 -12.08
C LEU A 443 -0.50 -12.66 -11.27
N ASP A 444 0.17 -11.52 -11.23
CA ASP A 444 -0.34 -10.31 -10.59
C ASP A 444 -1.69 -9.89 -11.20
N PHE A 445 -1.78 -9.86 -12.54
CA PHE A 445 -3.03 -9.57 -13.27
C PHE A 445 -4.15 -10.55 -12.91
N LEU A 446 -3.89 -11.86 -12.97
CA LEU A 446 -4.86 -12.91 -12.64
C LEU A 446 -5.28 -12.81 -11.17
N GLY A 447 -4.37 -12.46 -10.27
CA GLY A 447 -4.68 -12.19 -8.87
C GLY A 447 -5.71 -11.06 -8.72
N VAL A 448 -5.57 -9.98 -9.51
CA VAL A 448 -6.59 -8.91 -9.50
C VAL A 448 -7.91 -9.38 -10.10
N TYR A 449 -7.84 -10.05 -11.26
CA TYR A 449 -8.99 -10.47 -12.07
C TYR A 449 -9.88 -11.45 -11.31
N ILE A 450 -9.30 -12.49 -10.70
CA ILE A 450 -10.04 -13.56 -10.05
C ILE A 450 -10.59 -13.10 -8.70
N PHE A 451 -9.76 -12.45 -7.88
CA PHE A 451 -10.06 -12.31 -6.45
C PHE A 451 -10.74 -11.00 -6.05
N ASN A 452 -10.77 -9.98 -6.91
CA ASN A 452 -11.46 -8.71 -6.58
C ASN A 452 -12.88 -8.61 -7.14
N ASN A 453 -13.36 -9.64 -7.85
CA ASN A 453 -14.74 -9.71 -8.28
C ASN A 453 -15.58 -10.45 -7.21
N ALA A 454 -15.91 -9.74 -6.13
CA ALA A 454 -16.64 -10.31 -4.98
C ALA A 454 -17.95 -11.00 -5.40
N ALA A 455 -18.65 -10.43 -6.38
CA ALA A 455 -19.91 -10.98 -6.90
C ALA A 455 -19.77 -12.39 -7.49
N SER A 456 -18.58 -12.76 -8.00
CA SER A 456 -18.33 -14.10 -8.56
C SER A 456 -18.31 -15.22 -7.52
N PHE A 457 -18.23 -14.87 -6.23
CA PHE A 457 -18.24 -15.82 -5.11
C PHE A 457 -19.64 -16.06 -4.52
N LEU A 458 -20.68 -15.45 -5.10
CA LEU A 458 -22.07 -15.58 -4.63
C LEU A 458 -22.65 -16.98 -4.90
N THR A 459 -22.47 -17.51 -6.12
CA THR A 459 -23.07 -18.80 -6.52
C THR A 459 -22.00 -19.83 -6.87
N VAL A 460 -22.36 -21.11 -6.75
CA VAL A 460 -21.49 -22.22 -7.17
C VAL A 460 -21.22 -22.17 -8.65
N GLU A 461 -22.21 -21.78 -9.46
CA GLU A 461 -22.09 -21.64 -10.91
C GLU A 461 -21.05 -20.58 -11.29
N SER A 462 -21.15 -19.36 -10.73
CA SER A 462 -20.21 -18.27 -11.03
C SER A 462 -18.79 -18.62 -10.58
N LEU A 463 -18.66 -19.29 -9.44
CA LEU A 463 -17.37 -19.73 -8.93
C LEU A 463 -16.76 -20.86 -9.76
N THR A 464 -17.59 -21.78 -10.26
CA THR A 464 -17.16 -22.87 -11.16
C THR A 464 -16.69 -22.31 -12.50
N ALA A 465 -17.32 -21.24 -13.00
CA ALA A 465 -16.90 -20.54 -14.21
C ALA A 465 -15.47 -19.96 -14.11
N LEU A 466 -14.96 -19.69 -12.90
CA LEU A 466 -13.59 -19.23 -12.69
C LEU A 466 -12.52 -20.35 -12.77
N THR A 467 -12.92 -21.63 -12.86
CA THR A 467 -11.99 -22.78 -12.88
C THR A 467 -10.87 -22.66 -13.91
N PRO A 468 -11.10 -22.23 -15.16
CA PRO A 468 -10.02 -22.07 -16.14
C PRO A 468 -8.95 -21.06 -15.69
N LEU A 469 -9.37 -19.95 -15.06
CA LEU A 469 -8.47 -18.92 -14.55
C LEU A 469 -7.66 -19.42 -13.34
N PHE A 470 -8.28 -20.20 -12.45
CA PHE A 470 -7.54 -20.86 -11.37
C PHE A 470 -6.49 -21.84 -11.91
N ARG A 471 -6.82 -22.63 -12.93
CA ARG A 471 -5.86 -23.56 -13.57
C ARG A 471 -4.71 -22.80 -14.23
N GLU A 472 -5.00 -21.70 -14.91
CA GLU A 472 -3.97 -20.83 -15.48
C GLU A 472 -3.05 -20.29 -14.38
N PHE A 473 -3.62 -19.73 -13.31
CA PHE A 473 -2.88 -19.19 -12.17
C PHE A 473 -1.93 -20.23 -11.55
N ILE A 474 -2.43 -21.43 -11.28
CA ILE A 474 -1.64 -22.53 -10.71
C ILE A 474 -0.53 -22.97 -11.66
N SER A 475 -0.82 -23.15 -12.94
CA SER A 475 0.15 -23.54 -13.96
C SER A 475 1.30 -22.51 -14.06
N LEU A 476 0.96 -21.22 -14.20
CA LEU A 476 1.94 -20.14 -14.27
C LEU A 476 2.73 -19.99 -12.97
N GLY A 477 2.07 -20.14 -11.82
CA GLY A 477 2.71 -20.09 -10.51
C GLY A 477 3.74 -21.20 -10.34
N ASN A 478 3.43 -22.41 -10.79
CA ASN A 478 4.33 -23.56 -10.76
C ASN A 478 5.55 -23.33 -11.67
N VAL A 479 5.35 -22.80 -12.87
CA VAL A 479 6.46 -22.41 -13.75
C VAL A 479 7.32 -21.32 -13.09
N ALA A 480 6.71 -20.26 -12.55
CA ALA A 480 7.44 -19.16 -11.92
C ALA A 480 8.29 -19.62 -10.72
N LEU A 481 7.73 -20.46 -9.84
CA LEU A 481 8.46 -21.03 -8.70
C LEU A 481 9.61 -21.95 -9.14
N ARG A 482 9.42 -22.75 -10.20
CA ARG A 482 10.47 -23.60 -10.76
C ARG A 482 11.58 -22.79 -11.41
N THR A 483 11.25 -21.81 -12.25
CA THR A 483 12.23 -20.93 -12.90
C THR A 483 13.04 -20.16 -11.87
N ALA A 484 12.41 -19.77 -10.75
CA ALA A 484 13.08 -19.07 -9.67
C ALA A 484 13.99 -19.96 -8.80
N LYS A 485 13.90 -21.29 -8.89
CA LYS A 485 14.57 -22.23 -7.99
C LYS A 485 16.10 -22.16 -8.11
N GLU A 486 16.62 -21.97 -9.31
CA GLU A 486 18.07 -21.91 -9.55
C GLU A 486 18.73 -20.70 -8.86
N GLU A 487 18.02 -19.57 -8.76
CA GLU A 487 18.49 -18.40 -8.01
C GLU A 487 18.46 -18.67 -6.49
N THR A 488 17.47 -19.43 -6.00
CA THR A 488 17.36 -19.81 -4.57
C THR A 488 18.48 -20.71 -4.13
N GLU A 489 18.83 -21.71 -4.94
CA GLU A 489 19.88 -22.68 -4.62
C GLU A 489 21.22 -21.96 -4.42
N LYS A 490 21.40 -20.78 -5.04
CA LYS A 490 22.56 -19.92 -4.81
C LYS A 490 22.40 -19.02 -3.59
N ASN A 491 21.21 -18.46 -3.35
CA ASN A 491 20.93 -17.62 -2.19
C ASN A 491 19.42 -17.54 -1.87
N PRO A 492 18.97 -18.13 -0.74
CA PRO A 492 17.55 -18.09 -0.33
C PRO A 492 16.95 -16.68 -0.21
N ALA A 493 17.78 -15.65 0.05
CA ALA A 493 17.30 -14.27 0.21
C ALA A 493 16.62 -13.71 -1.06
N HIS A 494 16.89 -14.26 -2.24
CA HIS A 494 16.24 -13.84 -3.50
C HIS A 494 14.76 -14.26 -3.59
N HIS A 495 14.27 -15.08 -2.66
CA HIS A 495 12.88 -15.55 -2.61
C HIS A 495 11.99 -14.77 -1.66
N LEU A 496 12.47 -13.63 -1.15
CA LEU A 496 11.62 -12.68 -0.46
C LEU A 496 10.84 -11.84 -1.48
N SER A 497 9.52 -11.89 -1.38
CA SER A 497 8.61 -10.91 -2.00
C SER A 497 8.02 -10.05 -0.90
N LEU A 498 7.86 -8.75 -1.12
CA LEU A 498 7.05 -7.89 -0.23
C LEU A 498 5.65 -7.62 -0.79
N GLN A 499 5.45 -7.71 -2.11
CA GLN A 499 4.27 -7.14 -2.78
C GLN A 499 3.47 -8.14 -3.62
N ARG A 500 4.01 -9.31 -3.98
CA ARG A 500 3.36 -10.22 -4.95
C ARG A 500 2.13 -10.92 -4.42
N GLY A 501 2.17 -11.41 -3.18
CA GLY A 501 1.04 -12.15 -2.61
C GLY A 501 0.74 -13.48 -3.33
N LEU A 502 1.71 -14.06 -4.06
CA LEU A 502 1.55 -15.37 -4.68
C LEU A 502 1.13 -16.42 -3.65
N ALA A 503 1.77 -16.47 -2.47
CA ALA A 503 1.42 -17.44 -1.44
C ALA A 503 -0.01 -17.20 -0.90
N TRP A 504 -0.43 -15.95 -0.78
CA TRP A 504 -1.80 -15.61 -0.41
C TRP A 504 -2.80 -16.08 -1.47
N HIS A 505 -2.55 -15.81 -2.75
CA HIS A 505 -3.43 -16.26 -3.83
C HIS A 505 -3.47 -17.79 -3.99
N LEU A 506 -2.39 -18.51 -3.67
CA LEU A 506 -2.40 -19.97 -3.56
C LEU A 506 -3.32 -20.43 -2.42
N LEU A 507 -3.27 -19.77 -1.26
CA LEU A 507 -4.23 -20.04 -0.17
C LEU A 507 -5.66 -19.80 -0.67
N ILE A 508 -5.97 -18.62 -1.22
CA ILE A 508 -7.33 -18.32 -1.68
C ILE A 508 -7.78 -19.30 -2.78
N THR A 509 -6.89 -19.72 -3.69
CA THR A 509 -7.20 -20.77 -4.67
C THR A 509 -7.58 -22.10 -3.99
N SER A 510 -6.83 -22.53 -2.98
CA SER A 510 -7.13 -23.75 -2.21
C SER A 510 -8.45 -23.68 -1.44
N LEU A 511 -8.85 -22.46 -1.06
CA LEU A 511 -10.05 -22.18 -0.29
C LEU A 511 -11.31 -22.07 -1.19
N PHE A 512 -11.20 -21.43 -2.35
CA PHE A 512 -12.37 -21.01 -3.13
C PHE A 512 -12.57 -21.81 -4.43
N SER A 513 -11.53 -22.34 -5.08
CA SER A 513 -11.70 -23.14 -6.30
C SER A 513 -12.66 -24.33 -6.06
N ARG A 514 -13.57 -24.60 -7.00
CA ARG A 514 -14.49 -25.75 -6.95
C ARG A 514 -13.94 -27.00 -7.62
N ASP A 515 -12.77 -26.90 -8.25
CA ASP A 515 -12.04 -28.04 -8.78
C ASP A 515 -11.10 -28.62 -7.70
N PRO A 516 -11.30 -29.89 -7.27
CA PRO A 516 -10.48 -30.51 -6.24
C PRO A 516 -9.01 -30.70 -6.65
N VAL A 517 -8.72 -30.88 -7.94
CA VAL A 517 -7.34 -31.03 -8.43
C VAL A 517 -6.60 -29.71 -8.28
N VAL A 518 -7.24 -28.62 -8.69
CA VAL A 518 -6.70 -27.25 -8.55
C VAL A 518 -6.45 -26.91 -7.08
N ARG A 519 -7.38 -27.26 -6.19
CA ARG A 519 -7.19 -27.06 -4.74
C ARG A 519 -6.00 -27.85 -4.21
N ASP A 520 -5.91 -29.13 -4.55
CA ASP A 520 -4.83 -29.99 -4.09
C ASP A 520 -3.47 -29.50 -4.60
N GLU A 521 -3.37 -29.07 -5.86
CA GLU A 521 -2.14 -28.49 -6.42
C GLU A 521 -1.74 -27.19 -5.69
N ALA A 522 -2.70 -26.31 -5.38
CA ALA A 522 -2.43 -25.11 -4.58
C ALA A 522 -1.89 -25.45 -3.18
N VAL A 523 -2.44 -26.49 -2.53
CA VAL A 523 -1.94 -26.98 -1.23
C VAL A 523 -0.50 -27.51 -1.35
N TRP A 524 -0.18 -28.25 -2.40
CA TRP A 524 1.17 -28.76 -2.64
C TRP A 524 2.17 -27.64 -2.92
N MET A 525 1.79 -26.65 -3.72
CA MET A 525 2.63 -25.48 -3.98
C MET A 525 2.91 -24.67 -2.71
N LEU A 526 1.93 -24.55 -1.81
CA LEU A 526 2.13 -23.92 -0.50
C LEU A 526 3.06 -24.74 0.42
N ARG A 527 2.97 -26.07 0.37
CA ARG A 527 3.87 -26.95 1.13
C ARG A 527 5.33 -26.67 0.78
N ASP A 528 5.60 -26.62 -0.51
CA ASP A 528 6.94 -26.53 -1.10
C ASP A 528 7.36 -25.08 -1.36
N TYR A 529 6.58 -24.10 -0.88
CA TYR A 529 6.85 -22.68 -1.13
C TYR A 529 8.20 -22.28 -0.52
N PRO A 530 9.19 -21.90 -1.33
CA PRO A 530 10.58 -21.73 -0.89
C PRO A 530 10.84 -20.39 -0.15
N GLY A 531 9.98 -19.40 -0.36
CA GLY A 531 10.19 -18.01 0.06
C GLY A 531 9.32 -17.54 1.22
N GLN A 532 9.41 -16.23 1.47
CA GLN A 532 8.49 -15.47 2.31
C GLN A 532 7.73 -14.47 1.43
N ASP A 533 6.45 -14.28 1.73
CA ASP A 533 5.59 -13.35 0.98
C ASP A 533 5.06 -12.28 1.92
N GLY A 534 5.87 -11.23 2.05
CA GLY A 534 5.64 -10.08 2.91
C GLY A 534 5.49 -10.48 4.38
N LEU A 535 4.35 -10.14 4.95
CA LEU A 535 4.04 -10.39 6.36
C LEU A 535 3.46 -11.78 6.63
N TRP A 536 3.08 -12.52 5.58
CA TRP A 536 2.43 -13.81 5.75
C TRP A 536 3.43 -14.92 6.04
N ASN A 537 3.19 -15.66 7.13
CA ASN A 537 3.90 -16.90 7.38
C ASN A 537 3.39 -17.97 6.40
N THR A 538 4.18 -18.28 5.37
CA THR A 538 3.84 -19.24 4.31
C THR A 538 3.51 -20.63 4.85
N ARG A 539 4.09 -21.04 5.99
CA ARG A 539 3.72 -22.27 6.68
C ARG A 539 2.33 -22.21 7.31
N ALA A 540 1.97 -21.08 7.90
CA ALA A 540 0.64 -20.87 8.45
C ALA A 540 -0.41 -20.95 7.34
N LEU A 541 -0.11 -20.36 6.18
CA LEU A 541 -0.95 -20.47 4.98
C LEU A 541 -1.10 -21.93 4.54
N TYR A 542 -0.01 -22.69 4.46
CA TYR A 542 -0.05 -24.12 4.14
C TYR A 542 -0.87 -24.94 5.16
N ALA A 543 -0.65 -24.73 6.46
CA ALA A 543 -1.36 -25.44 7.51
C ALA A 543 -2.87 -25.19 7.43
N LEU A 544 -3.26 -23.95 7.18
CA LEU A 544 -4.65 -23.56 6.97
C LEU A 544 -5.24 -24.20 5.71
N ALA A 545 -4.52 -24.16 4.59
CA ALA A 545 -4.93 -24.78 3.33
C ALA A 545 -5.13 -26.31 3.48
N LEU A 546 -4.22 -26.98 4.18
CA LEU A 546 -4.29 -28.40 4.47
C LEU A 546 -5.49 -28.74 5.38
N ARG A 547 -5.76 -27.92 6.40
CA ARG A 547 -6.94 -28.09 7.26
C ARG A 547 -8.23 -27.85 6.48
N ASN A 548 -8.26 -26.82 5.63
CA ASN A 548 -9.39 -26.56 4.76
C ASN A 548 -9.73 -27.75 3.85
N ARG A 549 -8.72 -28.44 3.31
CA ARG A 549 -8.94 -29.65 2.51
C ARG A 549 -9.73 -30.72 3.27
N GLN A 550 -9.51 -30.86 4.59
CA GLN A 550 -10.29 -31.78 5.44
C GLN A 550 -11.71 -31.26 5.68
N ILE A 551 -11.85 -29.96 5.96
CA ILE A 551 -13.16 -29.30 6.13
C ILE A 551 -14.02 -29.48 4.87
N GLU A 552 -13.47 -29.26 3.69
CA GLU A 552 -14.16 -29.47 2.41
C GLU A 552 -14.64 -30.93 2.25
N ARG A 553 -13.83 -31.92 2.65
CA ARG A 553 -14.22 -33.34 2.61
C ARG A 553 -15.37 -33.62 3.56
N TRP A 554 -15.32 -33.13 4.79
CA TRP A 554 -16.41 -33.28 5.76
C TRP A 554 -17.68 -32.54 5.33
N ASN A 555 -17.53 -31.39 4.69
CA ASN A 555 -18.64 -30.59 4.19
C ASN A 555 -19.36 -31.28 3.01
N ALA A 556 -18.61 -31.95 2.14
CA ALA A 556 -19.11 -32.58 0.91
C ALA A 556 -19.98 -33.82 1.11
N VAL A 557 -20.06 -34.38 2.32
CA VAL A 557 -20.85 -35.59 2.60
C VAL A 557 -22.35 -35.34 2.79
N ASP A 558 -22.78 -34.07 2.79
CA ASP A 558 -24.14 -33.67 3.12
C ASP A 558 -24.58 -32.45 2.30
N GLY A 559 -25.86 -32.33 2.02
CA GLY A 559 -26.49 -31.20 1.33
C GLY A 559 -26.14 -31.03 -0.15
N THR A 560 -26.79 -30.07 -0.79
CA THR A 560 -26.54 -29.67 -2.18
C THR A 560 -25.21 -28.90 -2.30
N PRO A 561 -24.64 -28.75 -3.52
CA PRO A 561 -23.46 -27.89 -3.72
C PRO A 561 -23.64 -26.47 -3.18
N GLU A 562 -24.84 -25.90 -3.27
CA GLU A 562 -25.16 -24.57 -2.76
C GLU A 562 -25.16 -24.52 -1.23
N GLU A 563 -25.74 -25.53 -0.58
CA GLU A 563 -25.72 -25.65 0.88
C GLU A 563 -24.31 -25.89 1.42
N GLN A 564 -23.52 -26.68 0.68
CA GLN A 564 -22.09 -26.87 0.94
C GLN A 564 -21.34 -25.54 0.83
N TRP A 565 -21.61 -24.74 -0.20
CA TRP A 565 -20.96 -23.44 -0.39
C TRP A 565 -21.32 -22.44 0.71
N ARG A 566 -22.60 -22.34 1.08
CA ARG A 566 -23.05 -21.47 2.17
C ARG A 566 -22.40 -21.79 3.50
N ARG A 567 -22.24 -23.09 3.83
CA ARG A 567 -21.49 -23.51 5.03
C ARG A 567 -20.04 -23.02 5.02
N LEU A 568 -19.41 -23.00 3.85
CA LEU A 568 -18.02 -22.55 3.70
C LEU A 568 -17.86 -21.02 3.81
N TRP A 569 -18.92 -20.21 3.72
CA TRP A 569 -18.84 -18.78 4.05
C TRP A 569 -18.47 -18.52 5.52
N ARG A 570 -18.76 -19.48 6.40
CA ARG A 570 -18.35 -19.43 7.82
C ARG A 570 -16.94 -19.95 8.06
N ARG A 571 -16.17 -20.21 7.01
CA ARG A 571 -14.74 -20.50 7.10
C ARG A 571 -13.97 -19.19 7.24
N GLU A 572 -13.71 -18.83 8.49
CA GLU A 572 -13.12 -17.56 8.88
C GLU A 572 -11.78 -17.81 9.59
N PHE A 573 -10.75 -17.01 9.33
CA PHE A 573 -9.41 -17.27 9.87
C PHE A 573 -8.60 -16.01 10.17
N ILE A 574 -7.80 -16.06 11.23
CA ILE A 574 -6.90 -14.98 11.65
C ILE A 574 -5.52 -15.55 11.96
N PHE A 575 -4.48 -14.78 11.63
CA PHE A 575 -3.11 -15.06 12.02
C PHE A 575 -2.76 -14.25 13.28
N GLU A 576 -2.46 -14.94 14.37
CA GLU A 576 -2.02 -14.36 15.63
C GLU A 576 -0.51 -14.50 15.78
N ASP A 577 0.07 -13.71 16.71
CA ASP A 577 1.49 -13.80 17.04
C ASP A 577 2.45 -13.65 15.84
N GLY A 578 2.11 -12.82 14.87
CA GLY A 578 2.88 -12.62 13.65
C GLY A 578 2.69 -13.74 12.62
N GLY A 579 1.69 -14.61 12.80
CA GLY A 579 1.47 -15.80 11.98
C GLY A 579 2.06 -17.07 12.57
N ASP A 580 2.52 -17.04 13.82
CA ASP A 580 2.98 -18.22 14.53
C ASP A 580 1.81 -19.01 15.16
N ARG A 581 0.60 -18.42 15.19
CA ARG A 581 -0.64 -19.09 15.58
C ARG A 581 -1.74 -18.79 14.57
N VAL A 582 -2.55 -19.80 14.26
CA VAL A 582 -3.73 -19.65 13.39
C VAL A 582 -4.98 -19.91 14.21
N VAL A 583 -5.97 -19.03 14.09
CA VAL A 583 -7.35 -19.25 14.55
C VAL A 583 -8.20 -19.54 13.33
N LEU A 584 -8.94 -20.65 13.35
CA LEU A 584 -9.84 -21.07 12.28
C LEU A 584 -11.21 -21.36 12.85
N ARG A 585 -12.22 -20.71 12.30
CA ARG A 585 -13.65 -20.92 12.60
C ARG A 585 -14.33 -21.49 11.36
N TYR A 586 -15.17 -22.51 11.55
CA TYR A 586 -15.89 -23.17 10.45
C TYR A 586 -17.14 -23.91 10.96
N ARG A 587 -18.02 -24.34 10.03
CA ARG A 587 -19.17 -25.19 10.34
C ARG A 587 -18.77 -26.66 10.34
N GLY A 588 -19.00 -27.36 11.45
CA GLY A 588 -18.83 -28.81 11.56
C GLY A 588 -20.14 -29.50 11.88
N LYS A 589 -20.27 -30.75 11.43
CA LYS A 589 -21.43 -31.60 11.73
C LYS A 589 -21.16 -32.39 13.01
N ASP A 590 -22.10 -32.35 13.93
CA ASP A 590 -22.14 -33.29 15.06
C ASP A 590 -22.68 -34.63 14.56
N GLU A 591 -21.91 -35.71 14.71
CA GLU A 591 -22.31 -37.04 14.26
C GLU A 591 -23.46 -37.64 15.07
N SER A 592 -23.62 -37.22 16.34
CA SER A 592 -24.63 -37.74 17.25
C SER A 592 -26.00 -37.10 17.05
N THR A 593 -26.04 -35.78 16.79
CA THR A 593 -27.29 -35.03 16.59
C THR A 593 -27.61 -34.83 15.12
N GLY A 594 -26.63 -34.98 14.22
CA GLY A 594 -26.74 -34.65 12.81
C GLY A 594 -26.79 -33.14 12.52
N THR A 595 -26.65 -32.27 13.53
CA THR A 595 -26.77 -30.82 13.38
C THR A 595 -25.42 -30.16 13.09
N TRP A 596 -25.47 -29.07 12.32
CA TRP A 596 -24.30 -28.25 12.01
C TRP A 596 -24.13 -27.15 13.06
N HIS A 597 -22.92 -27.04 13.62
CA HIS A 597 -22.58 -26.02 14.61
C HIS A 597 -21.25 -25.35 14.27
N LEU A 598 -21.02 -24.18 14.85
CA LEU A 598 -19.78 -23.43 14.70
C LEU A 598 -18.68 -24.06 15.56
N ILE A 599 -17.54 -24.36 14.95
CA ILE A 599 -16.34 -24.88 15.60
C ILE A 599 -15.24 -23.84 15.48
N GLU A 600 -14.47 -23.67 16.55
CA GLU A 600 -13.24 -22.90 16.53
C GLU A 600 -12.05 -23.77 16.93
N GLU A 601 -11.00 -23.72 16.12
CA GLU A 601 -9.75 -24.44 16.33
C GLU A 601 -8.57 -23.49 16.23
N THR A 602 -7.50 -23.85 16.92
CA THR A 602 -6.23 -23.15 16.82
C THR A 602 -5.08 -24.09 16.55
N ALA A 603 -4.05 -23.56 15.90
CA ALA A 603 -2.85 -24.29 15.58
C ALA A 603 -1.61 -23.43 15.82
N GLU A 604 -0.64 -24.00 16.53
CA GLU A 604 0.69 -23.41 16.70
C GLU A 604 1.59 -23.80 15.53
N ILE A 605 2.24 -22.82 14.92
CA ILE A 605 3.05 -22.96 13.71
C ILE A 605 4.52 -23.07 14.11
N ARG A 606 4.97 -24.31 14.34
CA ARG A 606 6.32 -24.63 14.86
C ARG A 606 7.40 -24.73 13.78
N ALA A 607 8.59 -25.24 14.14
CA ALA A 607 9.76 -25.42 13.26
C ALA A 607 9.56 -26.49 12.18
N GLU A 608 10.28 -26.37 11.06
CA GLU A 608 10.10 -27.18 9.83
C GLU A 608 10.11 -28.69 10.10
N GLY A 609 9.23 -29.44 9.43
CA GLY A 609 9.05 -30.88 9.62
C GLY A 609 8.08 -31.29 10.74
N GLU A 610 7.74 -30.42 11.68
CA GLU A 610 6.75 -30.74 12.71
C GLU A 610 5.31 -30.75 12.16
N ALA A 611 4.57 -31.83 12.44
CA ALA A 611 3.16 -31.92 12.10
C ALA A 611 2.35 -30.85 12.86
N VAL A 612 1.55 -30.07 12.14
CA VAL A 612 0.70 -29.04 12.76
C VAL A 612 -0.50 -29.72 13.41
N GLN A 613 -0.63 -29.54 14.72
CA GLN A 613 -1.76 -30.03 15.49
C GLN A 613 -2.81 -28.94 15.64
N TRP A 614 -4.06 -29.29 15.34
CA TRP A 614 -5.22 -28.43 15.53
C TRP A 614 -5.93 -28.79 16.82
N THR A 615 -6.12 -27.81 17.69
CA THR A 615 -6.80 -27.97 18.98
C THR A 615 -8.09 -27.16 19.00
N ARG A 616 -9.22 -27.81 19.28
CA ARG A 616 -10.49 -27.12 19.51
C ARG A 616 -10.41 -26.23 20.73
N GLN A 617 -11.03 -25.06 20.65
CA GLN A 617 -11.19 -24.13 21.77
C GLN A 617 -12.62 -23.58 21.81
N PRO A 618 -13.06 -22.98 22.93
CA PRO A 618 -14.30 -22.22 22.96
C PRO A 618 -14.30 -21.12 21.91
N ILE A 619 -15.47 -20.82 21.34
CA ILE A 619 -15.61 -19.77 20.33
C ILE A 619 -15.15 -18.43 20.93
N THR A 620 -14.13 -17.83 20.33
CA THR A 620 -13.58 -16.55 20.78
C THR A 620 -14.47 -15.43 20.28
N ARG A 621 -14.98 -14.58 21.17
CA ARG A 621 -16.11 -13.66 20.90
C ARG A 621 -17.43 -14.44 20.70
N HIS A 622 -18.54 -13.73 20.57
CA HIS A 622 -19.85 -14.32 20.28
C HIS A 622 -19.84 -15.08 18.93
N SER A 623 -20.90 -15.83 18.62
CA SER A 623 -21.10 -16.60 17.37
C SER A 623 -21.19 -15.76 16.08
N GLY A 624 -20.86 -14.47 16.16
CA GLY A 624 -20.84 -13.55 15.02
C GLY A 624 -19.66 -13.81 14.08
N LEU A 625 -19.41 -12.85 13.19
CA LEU A 625 -18.27 -12.88 12.29
C LEU A 625 -16.97 -12.61 13.06
N LEU A 626 -16.00 -13.51 12.94
CA LEU A 626 -14.64 -13.38 13.45
C LEU A 626 -13.88 -12.24 12.76
N LEU A 627 -14.07 -12.09 11.45
CA LEU A 627 -13.28 -11.15 10.64
C LEU A 627 -13.81 -9.72 10.64
N ILE A 628 -15.03 -9.48 11.11
CA ILE A 628 -15.70 -8.18 10.99
C ILE A 628 -14.86 -7.03 11.55
N ASP A 629 -14.23 -7.24 12.71
CA ASP A 629 -13.45 -6.21 13.38
C ASP A 629 -12.12 -5.88 12.68
N LEU A 630 -11.73 -6.67 11.67
CA LEU A 630 -10.61 -6.33 10.77
C LEU A 630 -11.02 -5.31 9.71
N PHE A 631 -12.33 -5.17 9.46
CA PHE A 631 -12.92 -4.42 8.33
C PHE A 631 -13.74 -3.21 8.72
N THR A 632 -13.87 -2.90 10.01
CA THR A 632 -14.76 -1.82 10.47
C THR A 632 -14.12 -1.01 11.58
N VAL A 633 -14.27 0.32 11.53
CA VAL A 633 -13.97 1.21 12.65
C VAL A 633 -15.15 1.26 13.62
N SER A 634 -14.87 1.42 14.92
CA SER A 634 -15.88 1.55 15.98
C SER A 634 -17.01 2.51 15.60
N LYS A 635 -18.25 2.13 15.95
CA LYS A 635 -19.51 2.86 15.68
C LYS A 635 -19.56 4.30 16.22
N ASP A 636 -18.61 4.70 17.06
CA ASP A 636 -18.65 5.97 17.82
C ASP A 636 -18.00 7.17 17.10
N VAL A 637 -17.59 7.02 15.84
CA VAL A 637 -16.96 8.11 15.07
C VAL A 637 -17.89 8.57 13.96
N GLU A 638 -18.19 9.88 13.89
CA GLU A 638 -18.72 10.49 12.68
C GLU A 638 -17.64 10.40 11.58
N LEU A 639 -17.73 9.35 10.76
CA LEU A 639 -16.75 9.03 9.74
C LEU A 639 -16.93 9.92 8.50
N VAL A 640 -15.81 10.37 7.92
CA VAL A 640 -15.82 10.92 6.57
C VAL A 640 -15.94 9.74 5.60
N MET A 641 -17.16 9.46 5.13
CA MET A 641 -17.36 8.44 4.11
C MET A 641 -16.78 8.90 2.78
N PRO A 642 -16.07 8.04 2.04
CA PRO A 642 -15.54 8.40 0.74
C PRO A 642 -16.67 8.80 -0.22
N THR A 643 -16.54 9.96 -0.85
CA THR A 643 -17.45 10.41 -1.92
C THR A 643 -17.00 9.80 -3.25
N TRP A 644 -17.84 8.97 -3.84
CA TRP A 644 -17.50 8.08 -4.95
C TRP A 644 -17.70 8.64 -6.37
N GLU A 645 -18.15 9.89 -6.51
CA GLU A 645 -18.55 10.42 -7.81
C GLU A 645 -17.37 10.68 -8.79
N GLU A 646 -16.11 10.48 -8.39
CA GLU A 646 -14.93 10.81 -9.21
C GLU A 646 -13.74 9.79 -9.13
N VAL A 647 -13.97 8.48 -8.96
CA VAL A 647 -12.88 7.47 -9.03
C VAL A 647 -12.79 6.78 -10.38
#